data_AF-A0A6I7N5S8-F1
#
_entry.id   AF-A0A6I7N5S8-F1
#
_cell.length_a   1.000
_cell.length_b   1.000
_cell.length_c   1.000
_cell.angle_alpha   90.00
_cell.angle_beta   90.00
_cell.angle_gamma   90.00
#
_symmetry.space_group_name_H-M   'P 1'
#
loop_
_entity.id
_entity.type
_entity.pdbx_description
1 polymer ?
#
loop_
_entity_poly.entity_id
_entity_poly.type
_entity_poly.pdbx_seq_one_letter_code
_entity_poly.pdbx_strand_id
1 'polypeptide(L)'
;MRTLSDTTPGPRSSEHPTGLVIGLDVGSTTVKAVVMDPSDRQLLWQEYRRHETRQAETVAGFLARIETAFPGHPAADFRIFVTGSGGGLLAAQLGGRFVQEVHAVSLAVEMLHPEVGSVVELGGQDAKIIVFKDLGARGKKKIPSMNDKCAGGTGAVIDKISGKLGIAPERLGSMGYDGCTIHPVAGKCGVFAETDINSLQKQGIDTEDLMASLFESIVQQNLSVLTRGHTLRPTVLLLGGPNTFIRGMQECWRRNLRDLWQERGVALPDPARGADAHIVVPQHAQYFAALGAAEFGRRELEEDLGAGRYLGRAGLEAHIARSREEVRGDGIPRGLVGSPEELEAFLQEFRQEPWQPVTLQPGERVAAFIGIDAGSTSTKGVLLSPEGEVLAKAYRLSQDNPIQDSVAILDELECHVTAQGAQLTVLGVGTTGYAKDIIRDVLHADTALVETVAHAHACQHFYPGTDVIVDVGGQDIKLLFLKDGRVRDFRLNTQCSAGNGYFLQATAKAFGVEVDDYADVALSAQAMPEFNHGCAVFLQSDIVDVQRKGWEHREILAGLAAVLPKNIWLYVAQIPNPAELGSRFVLQGGTQNNLAAVKSQVDYLRARFRRTGQSCDIRVHRHCGESGAIGCALEVRRLWRDDQPTSFIGIDRARRVRHRTIRREETRCHFCKNLCLRTFIDVHTADSDAAGPEAAIQESSGDSASAPPPGHRRVIVANCDKGRVEDLGEMRRIKADLDDVVRRNPNFLEIAARSVFKRPDVDPVAGSPTRHGILAPLRRRWGARRFAAMEKRRKLRIGLPRVLNLYSSAPFFVGYFMALGLSYRQLVFSAYTDQDLYHRGARRGSIDPCFPSKLGIAHVHDLLERVHARKPLTHVFFPMIDGLPTSLHGVQASKSCPTVVATAEATHAAFVTEGDLFARHGISFKKTFVNLDEPQLCARQMQEDWGEALGMSLEESRRAVEAGLGALERFYEKMRSRQRAELDALERDGRVGIGVLGRPYHNDPGVNHGILEELQRAGYPIFWQDALPLDADLLERLFGAEVRAGDIESPLVIDDVWKHSFSEHTSRKLWAAKFIARHPNLIALELSSFKCGHDAPIYSVVEEIIERSGTPYFCFKDLDENRPSGSIKIRTETIAYFLERYQAQLRRSQVG
;
A
#
# COMPACT_ATOMS: atom_id res chain seq x y z
N MET A 1 4.13 -42.07 -9.65
CA MET A 1 3.84 -43.48 -9.38
C MET A 1 4.71 -44.34 -10.30
N ARG A 2 5.86 -44.82 -9.81
CA ARG A 2 6.70 -45.85 -10.42
C ARG A 2 7.22 -46.69 -9.25
N THR A 3 6.80 -47.95 -9.21
CA THR A 3 7.18 -48.97 -8.24
C THR A 3 8.64 -49.36 -8.46
N LEU A 4 9.51 -49.11 -7.48
CA LEU A 4 10.84 -49.70 -7.41
C LEU A 4 10.73 -51.06 -6.73
N SER A 5 11.31 -52.05 -7.40
CA SER A 5 11.28 -53.48 -7.16
C SER A 5 12.16 -53.93 -6.00
N ASP A 6 11.75 -55.05 -5.41
CA ASP A 6 12.47 -55.99 -4.52
C ASP A 6 13.99 -55.85 -4.44
N THR A 7 14.48 -55.48 -3.25
CA THR A 7 15.78 -55.91 -2.74
C THR A 7 15.57 -56.41 -1.31
N THR A 8 15.77 -57.72 -1.11
CA THR A 8 15.71 -58.40 0.18
C THR A 8 16.79 -57.85 1.13
N PRO A 9 16.46 -57.43 2.36
CA PRO A 9 17.47 -57.02 3.34
C PRO A 9 18.18 -58.26 3.92
N GLY A 10 19.51 -58.26 3.91
CA GLY A 10 20.32 -59.21 4.69
C GLY A 10 20.14 -59.02 6.20
N PRO A 11 20.61 -59.97 7.03
CA PRO A 11 20.35 -59.97 8.47
C PRO A 11 21.03 -58.77 9.15
N ARG A 12 20.21 -57.90 9.76
CA ARG A 12 20.65 -56.73 10.54
C ARG A 12 21.25 -57.21 11.88
N SER A 13 22.48 -56.78 12.16
CA SER A 13 23.17 -56.97 13.45
C SER A 13 22.52 -56.14 14.56
N SER A 14 22.45 -56.72 15.75
CA SER A 14 21.58 -56.37 16.87
C SER A 14 22.07 -55.25 17.81
N GLU A 15 22.68 -54.18 17.31
CA GLU A 15 23.16 -53.06 18.17
C GLU A 15 22.83 -51.67 17.60
N HIS A 16 21.57 -51.44 17.24
CA HIS A 16 21.06 -50.10 16.92
C HIS A 16 19.79 -49.77 17.73
N PRO A 17 19.54 -48.48 18.05
CA PRO A 17 18.41 -48.06 18.87
C PRO A 17 17.11 -48.63 18.29
N THR A 18 16.35 -49.34 19.13
CA THR A 18 15.27 -50.27 18.77
C THR A 18 13.97 -49.58 18.31
N GLY A 19 14.04 -48.57 17.44
CA GLY A 19 12.84 -47.91 16.95
C GLY A 19 12.98 -47.01 15.72
N LEU A 20 11.95 -47.00 14.86
CA LEU A 20 11.85 -46.12 13.70
C LEU A 20 11.53 -44.68 14.14
N VAL A 21 12.16 -43.69 13.51
CA VAL A 21 11.97 -42.27 13.87
C VAL A 21 10.97 -41.61 12.94
N ILE A 22 9.89 -41.07 13.51
CA ILE A 22 8.90 -40.25 12.84
C ILE A 22 9.29 -38.79 13.00
N GLY A 23 9.59 -38.13 11.88
CA GLY A 23 9.66 -36.68 11.81
C GLY A 23 8.31 -36.13 11.35
N LEU A 24 7.68 -35.27 12.15
CA LEU A 24 6.37 -34.69 11.86
C LEU A 24 6.49 -33.16 11.80
N ASP A 25 6.13 -32.55 10.68
CA ASP A 25 6.02 -31.10 10.53
C ASP A 25 4.54 -30.73 10.40
N VAL A 26 4.00 -30.08 11.44
CA VAL A 26 2.64 -29.58 11.48
C VAL A 26 2.67 -28.08 11.19
N GLY A 27 2.61 -27.72 9.91
CA GLY A 27 2.63 -26.34 9.45
C GLY A 27 1.25 -25.65 9.50
N SER A 28 1.21 -24.39 9.07
CA SER A 28 0.00 -23.55 9.08
C SER A 28 -1.07 -23.96 8.05
N THR A 29 -0.66 -24.60 6.95
CA THR A 29 -1.55 -25.02 5.85
C THR A 29 -1.45 -26.51 5.53
N THR A 30 -0.38 -27.18 5.97
CA THR A 30 -0.02 -28.55 5.57
C THR A 30 0.54 -29.33 6.74
N VAL A 31 0.29 -30.64 6.75
CA VAL A 31 1.01 -31.61 7.60
C VAL A 31 1.92 -32.43 6.72
N LYS A 32 3.15 -32.66 7.18
CA LYS A 32 4.17 -33.45 6.50
C LYS A 32 4.76 -34.44 7.49
N ALA A 33 4.91 -35.69 7.09
CA ALA A 33 5.56 -36.68 7.93
C ALA A 33 6.55 -37.51 7.12
N VAL A 34 7.61 -37.93 7.81
CA VAL A 34 8.64 -38.83 7.32
C VAL A 34 8.89 -39.92 8.36
N VAL A 35 9.21 -41.14 7.92
CA VAL A 35 9.71 -42.22 8.77
C VAL A 35 11.11 -42.57 8.31
N MET A 36 12.07 -42.49 9.24
CA MET A 36 13.49 -42.70 8.99
C MET A 36 14.01 -43.85 9.86
N ASP A 37 14.88 -44.67 9.28
CA ASP A 37 15.68 -45.64 10.03
C ASP A 37 16.85 -44.90 10.71
N PRO A 38 16.97 -44.93 12.05
CA PRO A 38 18.02 -44.18 12.74
C PRO A 38 19.43 -44.76 12.52
N SER A 39 19.57 -46.00 12.05
CA SER A 39 20.87 -46.65 11.89
C SER A 39 21.63 -46.20 10.64
N ASP A 40 20.94 -46.09 9.50
CA ASP A 40 21.52 -45.76 8.20
C ASP A 40 20.93 -44.49 7.57
N ARG A 41 20.00 -43.83 8.26
CA ARG A 41 19.28 -42.61 7.82
C ARG A 41 18.41 -42.84 6.58
N GLN A 42 18.04 -44.07 6.27
CA GLN A 42 17.18 -44.37 5.14
C GLN A 42 15.76 -43.82 5.37
N LEU A 43 15.23 -43.07 4.39
CA LEU A 43 13.84 -42.62 4.38
C LEU A 43 12.93 -43.77 3.93
N LEU A 44 12.10 -44.29 4.83
CA LEU A 44 11.24 -45.46 4.61
C LEU A 44 9.82 -45.08 4.20
N TRP A 45 9.31 -43.94 4.66
CA TRP A 45 7.95 -43.49 4.37
C TRP A 45 7.87 -41.97 4.38
N GLN A 46 6.99 -41.38 3.58
CA GLN A 46 6.72 -39.94 3.58
C GLN A 46 5.30 -39.65 3.10
N GLU A 47 4.69 -38.58 3.62
CA GLU A 47 3.43 -38.05 3.11
C GLU A 47 3.31 -36.54 3.37
N TYR A 48 2.73 -35.83 2.40
CA TYR A 48 2.44 -34.41 2.43
C TYR A 48 0.95 -34.20 2.12
N ARG A 49 0.23 -33.48 2.99
CA ARG A 49 -1.20 -33.21 2.80
C ARG A 49 -1.57 -31.83 3.32
N ARG A 50 -2.41 -31.10 2.56
CA ARG A 50 -3.09 -29.89 3.06
C ARG A 50 -4.13 -30.32 4.10
N HIS A 51 -4.09 -29.73 5.29
CA HIS A 51 -4.99 -30.15 6.37
C HIS A 51 -6.36 -29.48 6.30
N GLU A 52 -6.55 -28.44 5.48
CA GLU A 52 -7.83 -27.74 5.31
C GLU A 52 -8.48 -27.41 6.66
N THR A 53 -7.72 -26.75 7.53
CA THR A 53 -8.11 -26.42 8.92
C THR A 53 -8.32 -27.58 9.91
N ARG A 54 -8.10 -28.84 9.49
CA ARG A 54 -8.22 -30.06 10.30
C ARG A 54 -6.86 -30.65 10.69
N GLN A 55 -6.05 -29.89 11.44
CA GLN A 55 -4.65 -30.26 11.76
C GLN A 55 -4.55 -31.57 12.55
N ALA A 56 -5.25 -31.66 13.69
CA ALA A 56 -5.19 -32.80 14.58
C ALA A 56 -5.73 -34.08 13.90
N GLU A 57 -6.82 -33.97 13.14
CA GLU A 57 -7.40 -35.08 12.38
C GLU A 57 -6.46 -35.53 11.24
N THR A 58 -5.80 -34.59 10.57
CA THR A 58 -4.83 -34.91 9.52
C THR A 58 -3.62 -35.64 10.11
N VAL A 59 -3.12 -35.19 11.26
CA VAL A 59 -2.04 -35.89 12.01
C VAL A 59 -2.49 -37.28 12.43
N ALA A 60 -3.69 -37.43 13.01
CA ALA A 60 -4.23 -38.73 13.38
C ALA A 60 -4.32 -39.67 12.17
N GLY A 61 -4.75 -39.15 11.02
CA GLY A 61 -4.79 -39.89 9.75
C GLY A 61 -3.40 -40.32 9.25
N PHE A 62 -2.38 -39.46 9.40
CA PHE A 62 -0.99 -39.78 9.05
C PHE A 62 -0.46 -40.92 9.93
N LEU A 63 -0.65 -40.81 11.24
CA LEU A 63 -0.22 -41.81 12.21
C LEU A 63 -0.90 -43.16 11.97
N ALA A 64 -2.20 -43.17 11.67
CA ALA A 64 -2.92 -44.40 11.34
C ALA A 64 -2.35 -45.09 10.08
N ARG A 65 -1.96 -44.31 9.06
CA ARG A 65 -1.31 -44.84 7.85
C ARG A 65 0.11 -45.32 8.12
N ILE A 66 0.87 -44.65 8.99
CA ILE A 66 2.20 -45.11 9.43
C ILE A 66 2.08 -46.44 10.17
N GLU A 67 1.18 -46.54 11.17
CA GLU A 67 0.91 -47.79 11.90
C GLU A 67 0.52 -48.94 10.95
N THR A 68 -0.28 -48.64 9.92
CA THR A 68 -0.67 -49.63 8.90
C THR A 68 0.47 -50.02 7.97
N ALA A 69 1.37 -49.08 7.62
CA ALA A 69 2.50 -49.34 6.73
C ALA A 69 3.60 -50.17 7.39
N PHE A 70 3.66 -50.19 8.72
CA PHE A 70 4.68 -50.89 9.51
C PHE A 70 4.05 -51.82 10.56
N PRO A 71 3.28 -52.86 10.15
CA PRO A 71 2.50 -53.70 11.06
C PRO A 71 3.37 -54.56 12.01
N GLY A 72 4.66 -54.72 11.70
CA GLY A 72 5.64 -55.41 12.53
C GLY A 72 6.27 -54.55 13.64
N HIS A 73 5.92 -53.26 13.71
CA HIS A 73 6.42 -52.32 14.73
C HIS A 73 5.25 -51.83 15.60
N PRO A 74 5.09 -52.28 16.86
CA PRO A 74 4.13 -51.68 17.79
C PRO A 74 4.42 -50.18 18.01
N ALA A 75 3.42 -49.41 18.44
CA ALA A 75 3.55 -47.96 18.65
C ALA A 75 4.76 -47.57 19.53
N ALA A 76 5.07 -48.40 20.53
CA ALA A 76 6.21 -48.27 21.44
C ALA A 76 7.59 -48.30 20.74
N ASP A 77 7.67 -48.85 19.53
CA ASP A 77 8.88 -48.92 18.71
C ASP A 77 9.07 -47.67 17.86
N PHE A 78 8.11 -46.75 17.83
CA PHE A 78 8.31 -45.47 17.16
C PHE A 78 8.85 -44.41 18.12
N ARG A 79 9.63 -43.50 17.55
CA ARG A 79 10.10 -42.28 18.21
C ARG A 79 9.63 -41.09 17.40
N ILE A 80 8.80 -40.22 17.97
CA ILE A 80 8.16 -39.12 17.25
C ILE A 80 8.71 -37.77 17.71
N PHE A 81 9.18 -37.00 16.72
CA PHE A 81 9.70 -35.66 16.89
C PHE A 81 8.90 -34.71 16.01
N VAL A 82 8.34 -33.68 16.63
CA VAL A 82 7.34 -32.82 16.00
C VAL A 82 7.89 -31.40 15.88
N THR A 83 7.69 -30.77 14.73
CA THR A 83 8.05 -29.39 14.46
C THR A 83 6.89 -28.63 13.78
N GLY A 84 7.14 -27.39 13.39
CA GLY A 84 6.15 -26.51 12.75
C GLY A 84 5.24 -25.79 13.74
N SER A 85 4.55 -24.76 13.25
CA SER A 85 3.72 -23.85 14.05
C SER A 85 2.55 -24.55 14.79
N GLY A 86 2.04 -25.64 14.23
CA GLY A 86 0.98 -26.49 14.77
C GLY A 86 1.48 -27.54 15.78
N GLY A 87 2.78 -27.83 15.79
CA GLY A 87 3.33 -29.05 16.37
C GLY A 87 3.37 -29.10 17.90
N GLY A 88 3.59 -27.96 18.58
CA GLY A 88 3.87 -27.93 20.02
C GLY A 88 2.78 -28.55 20.90
N LEU A 89 1.51 -28.23 20.64
CA LEU A 89 0.37 -28.77 21.39
C LEU A 89 0.15 -30.27 21.11
N LEU A 90 0.37 -30.69 19.87
CA LEU A 90 0.14 -32.07 19.44
C LEU A 90 1.27 -33.01 19.90
N ALA A 91 2.50 -32.51 20.01
CA ALA A 91 3.65 -33.29 20.47
C ALA A 91 3.39 -33.95 21.82
N ALA A 92 2.87 -33.19 22.80
CA ALA A 92 2.56 -33.69 24.13
C ALA A 92 1.51 -34.82 24.12
N GLN A 93 0.48 -34.73 23.27
CA GLN A 93 -0.58 -35.75 23.17
C GLN A 93 -0.09 -37.07 22.56
N LEU A 94 1.03 -37.02 21.82
CA LEU A 94 1.61 -38.15 21.11
C LEU A 94 2.78 -38.80 21.87
N GLY A 95 3.22 -38.21 22.99
CA GLY A 95 4.49 -38.57 23.66
C GLY A 95 5.73 -38.10 22.90
N GLY A 96 5.55 -37.22 21.90
CA GLY A 96 6.61 -36.69 21.07
C GLY A 96 7.37 -35.53 21.69
N ARG A 97 8.60 -35.30 21.21
CA ARG A 97 9.38 -34.10 21.56
C ARG A 97 9.20 -33.02 20.51
N PHE A 98 8.99 -31.78 20.95
CA PHE A 98 8.92 -30.63 20.05
C PHE A 98 10.33 -30.14 19.69
N VAL A 99 10.59 -29.99 18.39
CA VAL A 99 11.84 -29.48 17.85
C VAL A 99 11.58 -28.12 17.21
N GLN A 100 12.39 -27.12 17.56
CA GLN A 100 12.28 -25.79 16.95
C GLN A 100 12.58 -25.87 15.44
N GLU A 101 11.68 -25.33 14.62
CA GLU A 101 11.68 -25.54 13.17
C GLU A 101 12.95 -25.07 12.44
N VAL A 102 13.47 -23.89 12.78
CA VAL A 102 14.72 -23.38 12.17
C VAL A 102 15.90 -24.29 12.51
N HIS A 103 15.91 -24.84 13.72
CA HIS A 103 16.89 -25.83 14.13
C HIS A 103 16.73 -27.15 13.34
N ALA A 104 15.50 -27.67 13.23
CA ALA A 104 15.20 -28.86 12.44
C ALA A 104 15.68 -28.71 10.99
N VAL A 105 15.26 -27.65 10.30
CA VAL A 105 15.67 -27.37 8.91
C VAL A 105 17.19 -27.26 8.80
N SER A 106 17.85 -26.60 9.75
CA SER A 106 19.32 -26.49 9.76
C SER A 106 19.99 -27.87 9.86
N LEU A 107 19.45 -28.79 10.65
CA LEU A 107 20.00 -30.15 10.80
C LEU A 107 19.82 -30.96 9.52
N ALA A 108 18.66 -30.89 8.87
CA ALA A 108 18.44 -31.54 7.58
C ALA A 108 19.40 -31.01 6.50
N VAL A 109 19.62 -29.70 6.49
CA VAL A 109 20.54 -29.03 5.57
C VAL A 109 21.99 -29.44 5.82
N GLU A 110 22.44 -29.46 7.07
CA GLU A 110 23.80 -29.92 7.43
C GLU A 110 24.01 -31.40 7.13
N MET A 111 22.96 -32.21 7.23
CA MET A 111 22.98 -33.64 6.93
C MET A 111 23.07 -33.92 5.42
N LEU A 112 22.28 -33.23 4.60
CA LEU A 112 22.09 -33.55 3.18
C LEU A 112 22.90 -32.66 2.23
N HIS A 113 23.20 -31.43 2.63
CA HIS A 113 23.81 -30.39 1.79
C HIS A 113 24.83 -29.54 2.58
N PRO A 114 25.90 -30.14 3.12
CA PRO A 114 26.87 -29.45 3.97
C PRO A 114 27.59 -28.28 3.25
N GLU A 115 27.60 -28.26 1.92
CA GLU A 115 28.20 -27.23 1.07
C GLU A 115 27.37 -25.94 0.96
N VAL A 116 26.12 -25.93 1.45
CA VAL A 116 25.21 -24.79 1.35
C VAL A 116 25.78 -23.50 1.95
N GLY A 117 25.56 -22.39 1.24
CA GLY A 117 25.86 -21.04 1.71
C GLY A 117 24.62 -20.32 2.25
N SER A 118 23.44 -20.60 1.70
CA SER A 118 22.18 -20.03 2.17
C SER A 118 20.97 -20.92 1.90
N VAL A 119 19.95 -20.79 2.74
CA VAL A 119 18.67 -21.50 2.60
C VAL A 119 17.57 -20.46 2.50
N VAL A 120 16.64 -20.67 1.59
CA VAL A 120 15.40 -19.91 1.43
C VAL A 120 14.25 -20.90 1.48
N GLU A 121 13.49 -20.90 2.57
CA GLU A 121 12.30 -21.72 2.72
C GLU A 121 11.05 -20.86 2.63
N LEU A 122 10.13 -21.23 1.75
CA LEU A 122 8.85 -20.55 1.60
C LEU A 122 7.72 -21.47 2.08
N GLY A 123 7.10 -21.11 3.19
CA GLY A 123 5.98 -21.82 3.81
C GLY A 123 4.62 -21.26 3.45
N GLY A 124 3.58 -21.73 4.13
CA GLY A 124 2.21 -21.22 3.98
C GLY A 124 2.07 -19.80 4.51
N GLN A 125 2.30 -19.60 5.81
CA GLN A 125 2.21 -18.29 6.47
C GLN A 125 3.58 -17.69 6.87
N ASP A 126 4.66 -18.46 6.72
CA ASP A 126 6.01 -18.01 7.04
C ASP A 126 6.98 -18.21 5.86
N ALA A 127 8.11 -17.53 5.94
CA ALA A 127 9.25 -17.62 5.06
C ALA A 127 10.52 -17.47 5.90
N LYS A 128 11.53 -18.27 5.59
CA LYS A 128 12.73 -18.41 6.40
C LYS A 128 13.96 -18.26 5.52
N ILE A 129 14.93 -17.48 5.99
CA ILE A 129 16.24 -17.36 5.38
C ILE A 129 17.29 -17.75 6.41
N ILE A 130 18.20 -18.66 6.04
CA ILE A 130 19.34 -19.01 6.88
C ILE A 130 20.61 -18.76 6.09
N VAL A 131 21.43 -17.82 6.54
CA VAL A 131 22.76 -17.57 5.94
C VAL A 131 23.81 -18.30 6.76
N PHE A 132 24.60 -19.13 6.09
CA PHE A 132 25.72 -19.86 6.70
C PHE A 132 27.01 -19.09 6.43
N LYS A 133 27.58 -18.48 7.48
CA LYS A 133 28.87 -17.79 7.40
C LYS A 133 29.98 -18.73 7.86
N ASP A 134 30.88 -19.08 6.94
CA ASP A 134 32.06 -19.85 7.26
C ASP A 134 33.01 -19.05 8.16
N LEU A 135 33.39 -19.63 9.31
CA LEU A 135 34.38 -19.07 10.23
C LEU A 135 35.69 -19.88 10.25
N GLY A 136 35.93 -20.70 9.21
CA GLY A 136 37.09 -21.58 9.10
C GLY A 136 37.05 -22.68 10.17
N ALA A 137 38.14 -22.81 10.93
CA ALA A 137 38.28 -23.84 11.97
C ALA A 137 37.22 -23.80 13.09
N ARG A 138 36.41 -22.72 13.19
CA ARG A 138 35.32 -22.59 14.16
C ARG A 138 33.95 -23.05 13.62
N GLY A 139 33.91 -23.63 12.43
CA GLY A 139 32.68 -24.10 11.77
C GLY A 139 31.86 -22.98 11.12
N LYS A 140 30.60 -23.28 10.79
CA LYS A 140 29.67 -22.33 10.16
C LYS A 140 28.80 -21.63 11.21
N LYS A 141 28.81 -20.29 11.23
CA LYS A 141 27.83 -19.49 12.00
C LYS A 141 26.52 -19.39 11.22
N LYS A 142 25.42 -19.77 11.86
CA LYS A 142 24.05 -19.67 11.32
C LYS A 142 23.47 -18.29 11.65
N ILE A 143 22.97 -17.60 10.65
CA ILE A 143 22.25 -16.32 10.82
C ILE A 143 20.82 -16.55 10.28
N PRO A 144 19.89 -17.00 11.15
CA PRO A 144 18.52 -17.20 10.74
C PRO A 144 17.72 -15.90 10.78
N SER A 145 16.80 -15.78 9.85
CA SER A 145 15.74 -14.76 9.83
C SER A 145 14.43 -15.40 9.38
N MET A 146 13.33 -14.88 9.92
CA MET A 146 11.98 -15.31 9.59
C MET A 146 11.09 -14.07 9.60
N ASN A 147 10.06 -14.05 8.77
CA ASN A 147 9.02 -13.02 8.87
C ASN A 147 8.22 -13.20 10.17
N ASP A 148 7.72 -12.09 10.71
CA ASP A 148 6.70 -12.15 11.77
C ASP A 148 5.40 -12.80 11.21
N LYS A 149 4.37 -12.95 12.05
CA LYS A 149 3.04 -13.52 11.68
C LYS A 149 2.35 -12.89 10.44
N CYS A 150 2.93 -11.85 9.84
CA CYS A 150 2.47 -11.30 8.57
C CYS A 150 2.79 -12.26 7.42
N ALA A 151 1.77 -12.91 6.86
CA ALA A 151 1.86 -13.76 5.66
C ALA A 151 2.18 -12.98 4.35
N GLY A 152 2.57 -11.71 4.43
CA GLY A 152 3.01 -10.94 3.27
C GLY A 152 4.31 -11.51 2.71
N GLY A 153 4.28 -11.98 1.47
CA GLY A 153 5.45 -12.61 0.84
C GLY A 153 5.56 -14.13 1.04
N THR A 154 4.47 -14.83 1.36
CA THR A 154 4.44 -16.29 1.59
C THR A 154 3.49 -17.04 0.65
N GLY A 155 3.44 -18.37 0.75
CA GLY A 155 2.58 -19.21 -0.09
C GLY A 155 1.08 -18.91 0.03
N ALA A 156 0.61 -18.42 1.19
CA ALA A 156 -0.79 -18.05 1.39
C ALA A 156 -1.25 -16.92 0.46
N VAL A 157 -0.35 -15.99 0.10
CA VAL A 157 -0.66 -14.94 -0.89
C VAL A 157 -0.87 -15.56 -2.26
N ILE A 158 -0.01 -16.51 -2.64
CA ILE A 158 -0.10 -17.20 -3.94
C ILE A 158 -1.42 -17.97 -4.04
N ASP A 159 -1.78 -18.73 -3.01
CA ASP A 159 -3.06 -19.47 -2.96
C ASP A 159 -4.26 -18.52 -3.14
N LYS A 160 -4.25 -17.38 -2.42
CA LYS A 160 -5.33 -16.40 -2.45
C LYS A 160 -5.50 -15.80 -3.85
N ILE A 161 -4.41 -15.33 -4.44
CA ILE A 161 -4.43 -14.72 -5.78
C ILE A 161 -4.81 -15.77 -6.83
N SER A 162 -4.30 -16.99 -6.73
CA SER A 162 -4.63 -18.07 -7.66
C SER A 162 -6.11 -18.43 -7.61
N GLY A 163 -6.70 -18.55 -6.41
CA GLY A 163 -8.13 -18.79 -6.24
C GLY A 163 -8.99 -17.66 -6.80
N LYS A 164 -8.52 -16.41 -6.67
CA LYS A 164 -9.20 -15.23 -7.22
C LYS A 164 -9.16 -15.16 -8.74
N LEU A 165 -8.02 -15.50 -9.33
CA LEU A 165 -7.82 -15.58 -10.78
C LEU A 165 -8.40 -16.86 -11.39
N GLY A 166 -9.05 -17.72 -10.59
CA GLY A 166 -9.63 -18.99 -11.07
C GLY A 166 -8.59 -20.00 -11.57
N ILE A 167 -7.35 -19.92 -11.07
CA ILE A 167 -6.24 -20.78 -11.52
C ILE A 167 -6.28 -22.10 -10.75
N ALA A 168 -6.42 -23.21 -11.48
CA ALA A 168 -6.30 -24.55 -10.92
C ALA A 168 -4.86 -24.83 -10.42
N PRO A 169 -4.66 -25.57 -9.32
CA PRO A 169 -3.32 -25.88 -8.78
C PRO A 169 -2.36 -26.51 -9.79
N GLU A 170 -2.87 -27.37 -10.67
CA GLU A 170 -2.08 -28.04 -11.71
C GLU A 170 -1.55 -27.03 -12.73
N ARG A 171 -2.39 -26.07 -13.14
CA ARG A 171 -1.99 -24.98 -14.03
C ARG A 171 -0.95 -24.10 -13.35
N LEU A 172 -1.17 -23.71 -12.09
CA LEU A 172 -0.24 -22.89 -11.31
C LEU A 172 1.16 -23.48 -11.25
N GLY A 173 1.28 -24.80 -11.07
CA GLY A 173 2.58 -25.49 -11.03
C GLY A 173 3.37 -25.39 -12.35
N SER A 174 2.66 -25.32 -13.48
CA SER A 174 3.24 -25.24 -14.82
C SER A 174 3.57 -23.81 -15.30
N MET A 175 3.01 -22.79 -14.65
CA MET A 175 3.19 -21.39 -15.06
C MET A 175 4.66 -20.96 -14.94
N GLY A 176 5.15 -20.29 -15.99
CA GLY A 176 6.50 -19.77 -16.06
C GLY A 176 6.62 -18.36 -15.50
N TYR A 177 7.85 -17.87 -15.44
CA TYR A 177 8.21 -16.50 -15.13
C TYR A 177 9.05 -15.90 -16.27
N ASP A 178 9.93 -16.70 -16.88
CA ASP A 178 10.75 -16.24 -18.00
C ASP A 178 9.88 -15.93 -19.23
N GLY A 179 10.11 -14.76 -19.85
CA GLY A 179 9.34 -14.27 -20.99
C GLY A 179 8.05 -13.51 -20.64
N CYS A 180 7.63 -13.50 -19.37
CA CYS A 180 6.48 -12.73 -18.90
C CYS A 180 6.81 -11.24 -18.72
N THR A 181 5.82 -10.37 -18.88
CA THR A 181 5.94 -8.95 -18.57
C THR A 181 5.65 -8.73 -17.08
N ILE A 182 6.65 -8.20 -16.37
CA ILE A 182 6.52 -7.90 -14.94
C ILE A 182 5.86 -6.53 -14.74
N HIS A 183 4.75 -6.53 -14.02
CA HIS A 183 4.00 -5.37 -13.59
C HIS A 183 4.27 -5.07 -12.10
N PRO A 184 4.31 -3.79 -11.69
CA PRO A 184 4.44 -3.45 -10.28
C PRO A 184 3.24 -3.96 -9.48
N VAL A 185 3.52 -4.81 -8.48
CA VAL A 185 2.53 -5.36 -7.53
C VAL A 185 3.14 -5.23 -6.13
N ALA A 186 2.34 -4.83 -5.14
CA ALA A 186 2.79 -4.71 -3.76
C ALA A 186 3.16 -6.07 -3.14
N GLY A 187 4.35 -6.18 -2.52
CA GLY A 187 4.88 -7.46 -1.99
C GLY A 187 4.78 -7.65 -0.48
N LYS A 188 4.58 -6.55 0.26
CA LYS A 188 4.60 -6.53 1.73
C LYS A 188 3.33 -7.07 2.39
N CYS A 189 2.21 -6.96 1.70
CA CYS A 189 0.90 -7.34 2.21
C CYS A 189 0.16 -8.07 1.10
N GLY A 190 -0.26 -9.31 1.36
CA GLY A 190 -1.04 -10.09 0.38
C GLY A 190 -2.35 -9.42 -0.03
N VAL A 191 -2.82 -8.47 0.77
CA VAL A 191 -4.01 -7.67 0.46
C VAL A 191 -3.74 -6.57 -0.57
N PHE A 192 -2.63 -5.85 -0.44
CA PHE A 192 -2.24 -4.88 -1.46
C PHE A 192 -1.92 -5.58 -2.78
N ALA A 193 -1.21 -6.72 -2.71
CA ALA A 193 -0.96 -7.56 -3.87
C ALA A 193 -2.27 -7.90 -4.61
N GLU A 194 -3.30 -8.30 -3.86
CA GLU A 194 -4.61 -8.62 -4.41
C GLU A 194 -5.32 -7.44 -5.05
N THR A 195 -5.23 -6.26 -4.45
CA THR A 195 -5.83 -5.03 -4.98
C THR A 195 -5.17 -4.62 -6.30
N ASP A 196 -3.83 -4.68 -6.35
CA ASP A 196 -3.06 -4.37 -7.56
C ASP A 196 -3.38 -5.37 -8.66
N ILE A 197 -3.35 -6.68 -8.36
CA ILE A 197 -3.67 -7.74 -9.33
C ILE A 197 -5.07 -7.58 -9.91
N ASN A 198 -6.07 -7.24 -9.09
CA ASN A 198 -7.42 -6.95 -9.56
C ASN A 198 -7.49 -5.78 -10.55
N SER A 199 -6.82 -4.68 -10.20
CA SER A 199 -6.78 -3.49 -11.06
C SER A 199 -6.12 -3.82 -12.40
N LEU A 200 -5.02 -4.59 -12.37
CA LEU A 200 -4.31 -5.05 -13.55
C LEU A 200 -5.15 -6.04 -14.39
N GLN A 201 -5.87 -6.97 -13.74
CA GLN A 201 -6.79 -7.89 -14.42
C GLN A 201 -7.90 -7.14 -15.17
N LYS A 202 -8.50 -6.10 -14.54
CA LYS A 202 -9.52 -5.25 -15.18
C LYS A 202 -8.99 -4.40 -16.33
N GLN A 203 -7.69 -4.15 -16.36
CA GLN A 203 -7.01 -3.55 -17.50
C GLN A 203 -6.74 -4.56 -18.63
N GLY A 204 -7.13 -5.84 -18.47
CA GLY A 204 -6.94 -6.89 -19.45
C GLY A 204 -5.52 -7.47 -19.46
N ILE A 205 -4.84 -7.51 -18.31
CA ILE A 205 -3.51 -8.13 -18.18
C ILE A 205 -3.68 -9.64 -18.05
N ASP A 206 -2.88 -10.39 -18.82
CA ASP A 206 -2.92 -11.86 -18.85
C ASP A 206 -2.56 -12.47 -17.49
N THR A 207 -3.24 -13.56 -17.15
CA THR A 207 -3.07 -14.29 -15.89
C THR A 207 -1.62 -14.73 -15.64
N GLU A 208 -0.86 -15.05 -16.70
CA GLU A 208 0.56 -15.42 -16.60
C GLU A 208 1.44 -14.24 -16.16
N ASP A 209 1.28 -13.07 -16.79
CA ASP A 209 1.97 -11.84 -16.39
C ASP A 209 1.62 -11.43 -14.96
N LEU A 210 0.35 -11.58 -14.56
CA LEU A 210 -0.10 -11.30 -13.19
C LEU A 210 0.60 -12.20 -12.16
N MET A 211 0.70 -13.50 -12.42
CA MET A 211 1.39 -14.44 -11.52
C MET A 211 2.90 -14.23 -11.50
N ALA A 212 3.53 -13.97 -12.65
CA ALA A 212 4.95 -13.65 -12.71
C ALA A 212 5.28 -12.37 -11.91
N SER A 213 4.41 -11.36 -12.01
CA SER A 213 4.50 -10.11 -11.23
C SER A 213 4.35 -10.35 -9.73
N LEU A 214 3.45 -11.25 -9.32
CA LEU A 214 3.30 -11.66 -7.93
C LEU A 214 4.56 -12.38 -7.42
N PHE A 215 5.14 -13.30 -8.21
CA PHE A 215 6.37 -14.00 -7.85
C PHE A 215 7.53 -13.04 -7.67
N GLU A 216 7.72 -12.09 -8.59
CA GLU A 216 8.73 -11.03 -8.47
C GLU A 216 8.57 -10.28 -7.15
N SER A 217 7.35 -9.86 -6.85
CA SER A 217 7.05 -9.08 -5.66
C SER A 217 7.36 -9.84 -4.36
N ILE A 218 7.02 -11.13 -4.32
CA ILE A 218 7.33 -12.03 -3.20
C ILE A 218 8.85 -12.19 -3.02
N VAL A 219 9.58 -12.46 -4.11
CA VAL A 219 11.05 -12.66 -4.04
C VAL A 219 11.76 -11.39 -3.60
N GLN A 220 11.42 -10.23 -4.18
CA GLN A 220 11.99 -8.94 -3.77
C GLN A 220 11.72 -8.63 -2.30
N GLN A 221 10.51 -8.90 -1.82
CA GLN A 221 10.14 -8.69 -0.43
C GLN A 221 10.99 -9.54 0.52
N ASN A 222 11.16 -10.83 0.21
CA ASN A 222 12.00 -11.73 1.00
C ASN A 222 13.47 -11.27 0.99
N LEU A 223 13.99 -10.84 -0.17
CA LEU A 223 15.35 -10.32 -0.29
C LEU A 223 15.57 -8.99 0.45
N SER A 224 14.57 -8.10 0.49
CA SER A 224 14.69 -6.80 1.15
C SER A 224 14.55 -6.91 2.68
N VAL A 225 13.67 -7.78 3.18
CA VAL A 225 13.32 -7.84 4.61
C VAL A 225 14.03 -8.96 5.36
N LEU A 226 14.02 -10.19 4.83
CA LEU A 226 14.52 -11.36 5.56
C LEU A 226 16.03 -11.53 5.49
N THR A 227 16.69 -10.92 4.51
CA THR A 227 18.16 -10.94 4.48
C THR A 227 18.77 -10.06 5.57
N ARG A 228 18.02 -9.08 6.11
CA ARG A 228 18.49 -8.08 7.08
C ARG A 228 19.81 -7.43 6.67
N GLY A 229 19.97 -7.17 5.38
CA GLY A 229 21.18 -6.57 4.78
C GLY A 229 22.27 -7.56 4.38
N HIS A 230 22.13 -8.85 4.74
CA HIS A 230 23.09 -9.88 4.36
C HIS A 230 22.98 -10.29 2.88
N THR A 231 24.11 -10.50 2.22
CA THR A 231 24.12 -11.16 0.91
C THR A 231 23.92 -12.68 1.08
N LEU A 232 22.92 -13.25 0.39
CA LEU A 232 22.77 -14.71 0.30
C LEU A 232 24.00 -15.30 -0.41
N ARG A 233 24.65 -16.28 0.22
CA ARG A 233 25.89 -16.88 -0.27
C ARG A 233 25.59 -17.99 -1.29
N PRO A 234 26.42 -18.15 -2.35
CA PRO A 234 26.26 -19.19 -3.34
C PRO A 234 26.19 -20.61 -2.77
N THR A 235 25.58 -21.48 -3.56
CA THR A 235 24.85 -22.68 -3.12
C THR A 235 23.67 -22.30 -2.23
N VAL A 236 22.56 -21.95 -2.88
CA VAL A 236 21.29 -21.61 -2.26
C VAL A 236 20.32 -22.77 -2.40
N LEU A 237 19.77 -23.24 -1.29
CA LEU A 237 18.67 -24.21 -1.31
C LEU A 237 17.33 -23.50 -1.26
N LEU A 238 16.46 -23.82 -2.20
CA LEU A 238 15.07 -23.37 -2.23
C LEU A 238 14.19 -24.49 -1.65
N LEU A 239 13.63 -24.25 -0.46
CA LEU A 239 12.84 -25.22 0.31
C LEU A 239 11.37 -24.80 0.44
N GLY A 240 10.52 -25.74 0.85
CA GLY A 240 9.10 -25.49 1.10
C GLY A 240 8.21 -25.67 -0.13
N GLY A 241 6.89 -25.68 0.10
CA GLY A 241 5.88 -26.06 -0.90
C GLY A 241 5.94 -25.23 -2.18
N PRO A 242 5.75 -23.90 -2.12
CA PRO A 242 5.84 -23.00 -3.27
C PRO A 242 7.12 -23.18 -4.11
N ASN A 243 8.29 -23.24 -3.46
CA ASN A 243 9.57 -23.44 -4.16
C ASN A 243 9.68 -24.84 -4.80
N THR A 244 8.98 -25.84 -4.26
CA THR A 244 8.96 -27.21 -4.79
C THR A 244 8.03 -27.35 -5.99
N PHE A 245 6.81 -26.81 -5.88
CA PHE A 245 5.72 -27.12 -6.81
C PHE A 245 5.49 -26.07 -7.90
N ILE A 246 6.02 -24.85 -7.76
CA ILE A 246 5.74 -23.74 -8.68
C ILE A 246 7.00 -23.42 -9.49
N ARG A 247 6.97 -23.74 -10.79
CA ARG A 247 8.09 -23.49 -11.70
C ARG A 247 8.48 -22.01 -11.76
N GLY A 248 7.52 -21.11 -11.99
CA GLY A 248 7.78 -19.67 -12.08
C GLY A 248 8.43 -19.06 -10.84
N MET A 249 8.15 -19.58 -9.64
CA MET A 249 8.80 -19.14 -8.41
C MET A 249 10.30 -19.49 -8.41
N GLN A 250 10.66 -20.69 -8.88
CA GLN A 250 12.06 -21.11 -8.98
C GLN A 250 12.83 -20.26 -9.99
N GLU A 251 12.24 -20.00 -11.16
CA GLU A 251 12.80 -19.12 -12.20
C GLU A 251 13.02 -17.70 -11.67
N CYS A 252 12.03 -17.15 -10.96
CA CYS A 252 12.10 -15.84 -10.33
C CYS A 252 13.24 -15.73 -9.31
N TRP A 253 13.41 -16.73 -8.43
CA TRP A 253 14.54 -16.80 -7.50
C TRP A 253 15.88 -16.85 -8.23
N ARG A 254 15.99 -17.67 -9.28
CA ARG A 254 17.22 -17.81 -10.06
C ARG A 254 17.67 -16.48 -10.68
N ARG A 255 16.74 -15.78 -11.35
CA ARG A 255 17.02 -14.46 -11.93
C ARG A 255 17.47 -13.45 -10.88
N ASN A 256 16.71 -13.32 -9.79
CA ASN A 256 16.98 -12.32 -8.77
C ASN A 256 18.30 -12.55 -8.01
N LEU A 257 18.64 -13.80 -7.70
CA LEU A 257 19.91 -14.13 -7.04
C LEU A 257 21.10 -13.97 -7.99
N ARG A 258 20.94 -14.32 -9.26
CA ARG A 258 21.95 -14.05 -10.29
C ARG A 258 22.27 -12.56 -10.37
N ASP A 259 21.24 -11.72 -10.50
CA ASP A 259 21.39 -10.27 -10.57
C ASP A 259 22.06 -9.72 -9.29
N LEU A 260 21.63 -10.20 -8.11
CA LEU A 260 22.20 -9.82 -6.82
C LEU A 260 23.69 -10.17 -6.71
N TRP A 261 24.09 -11.38 -7.13
CA TRP A 261 25.50 -11.81 -7.08
C TRP A 261 26.38 -11.05 -8.06
N GLN A 262 25.87 -10.74 -9.25
CA GLN A 262 26.57 -9.90 -10.21
C GLN A 262 26.75 -8.48 -9.66
N GLU A 263 25.67 -7.88 -9.13
CA GLU A 263 25.69 -6.53 -8.55
C GLU A 263 26.68 -6.43 -7.38
N ARG A 264 26.70 -7.45 -6.49
CA ARG A 264 27.56 -7.45 -5.30
C ARG A 264 28.96 -8.04 -5.53
N GLY A 265 29.29 -8.46 -6.77
CA GLY A 265 30.59 -9.05 -7.10
C GLY A 265 30.89 -10.32 -6.32
N VAL A 266 29.89 -11.16 -6.07
CA VAL A 266 30.04 -12.40 -5.30
C VAL A 266 30.67 -13.48 -6.17
N ALA A 267 31.80 -14.03 -5.73
CA ALA A 267 32.46 -15.13 -6.41
C ALA A 267 31.61 -16.42 -6.32
N LEU A 268 31.36 -17.06 -7.45
CA LEU A 268 30.70 -18.37 -7.51
C LEU A 268 31.71 -19.48 -7.24
N PRO A 269 31.35 -20.52 -6.46
CA PRO A 269 32.21 -21.68 -6.21
C PRO A 269 32.66 -22.41 -7.48
N ASP A 270 31.76 -22.50 -8.47
CA ASP A 270 32.04 -23.06 -9.80
C ASP A 270 31.42 -22.16 -10.88
N PRO A 271 32.17 -21.18 -11.40
CA PRO A 271 31.67 -20.25 -12.41
C PRO A 271 31.29 -20.93 -13.74
N ALA A 272 31.88 -22.08 -14.06
CA ALA A 272 31.67 -22.76 -15.35
C ALA A 272 30.25 -23.34 -15.49
N ARG A 273 29.62 -23.68 -14.36
CA ARG A 273 28.23 -24.18 -14.32
C ARG A 273 27.16 -23.07 -14.40
N GLY A 274 27.57 -21.81 -14.35
CA GLY A 274 26.67 -20.65 -14.31
C GLY A 274 26.00 -20.45 -12.94
N ALA A 275 25.45 -19.25 -12.70
CA ALA A 275 24.84 -18.88 -11.41
C ALA A 275 23.67 -19.79 -11.01
N ASP A 276 22.82 -20.15 -11.95
CA ASP A 276 21.60 -20.93 -11.69
C ASP A 276 21.88 -22.34 -11.18
N ALA A 277 23.03 -22.92 -11.54
CA ALA A 277 23.44 -24.24 -11.03
C ALA A 277 23.74 -24.21 -9.51
N HIS A 278 23.97 -23.03 -8.95
CA HIS A 278 24.16 -22.81 -7.52
C HIS A 278 22.85 -22.49 -6.80
N ILE A 279 21.69 -22.61 -7.46
CA ILE A 279 20.37 -22.35 -6.89
C ILE A 279 19.52 -23.60 -7.09
N VAL A 280 19.46 -24.41 -6.03
CA VAL A 280 19.01 -25.80 -6.09
C VAL A 280 17.70 -25.96 -5.33
N VAL A 281 16.74 -26.63 -5.97
CA VAL A 281 15.57 -27.19 -5.28
C VAL A 281 15.91 -28.66 -5.03
N PRO A 282 16.25 -29.05 -3.79
CA PRO A 282 16.67 -30.41 -3.52
C PRO A 282 15.52 -31.41 -3.66
N GLN A 283 15.84 -32.69 -3.82
CA GLN A 283 14.84 -33.75 -3.73
C GLN A 283 14.18 -33.68 -2.34
N HIS A 284 12.86 -33.87 -2.27
CA HIS A 284 12.11 -33.78 -1.01
C HIS A 284 12.16 -32.41 -0.33
N ALA A 285 12.38 -31.31 -1.08
CA ALA A 285 12.44 -29.93 -0.58
C ALA A 285 11.28 -29.51 0.33
N GLN A 286 10.10 -30.10 0.16
CA GLN A 286 8.94 -29.88 1.03
C GLN A 286 9.06 -30.51 2.42
N TYR A 287 9.94 -31.51 2.62
CA TYR A 287 10.04 -32.32 3.84
C TYR A 287 11.20 -31.94 4.77
N PHE A 288 11.98 -30.91 4.46
CA PHE A 288 13.22 -30.59 5.20
C PHE A 288 13.01 -30.35 6.70
N ALA A 289 11.92 -29.70 7.11
CA ALA A 289 11.58 -29.55 8.52
C ALA A 289 11.31 -30.91 9.20
N ALA A 290 10.52 -31.78 8.55
CA ALA A 290 10.22 -33.11 9.07
C ALA A 290 11.46 -34.03 9.12
N LEU A 291 12.29 -34.01 8.05
CA LEU A 291 13.59 -34.70 8.01
C LEU A 291 14.52 -34.20 9.12
N GLY A 292 14.52 -32.90 9.36
CA GLY A 292 15.27 -32.26 10.42
C GLY A 292 14.85 -32.68 11.81
N ALA A 293 13.53 -32.81 12.05
CA ALA A 293 12.99 -33.32 13.29
C ALA A 293 13.37 -34.79 13.51
N ALA A 294 13.36 -35.61 12.45
CA ALA A 294 13.82 -36.99 12.52
C ALA A 294 15.33 -37.09 12.80
N GLU A 295 16.17 -36.26 12.17
CA GLU A 295 17.62 -36.23 12.43
C GLU A 295 17.95 -35.72 13.85
N PHE A 296 17.19 -34.73 14.35
CA PHE A 296 17.28 -34.33 15.76
C PHE A 296 16.98 -35.52 16.67
N GLY A 297 15.89 -36.24 16.38
CA GLY A 297 15.51 -37.42 17.13
C GLY A 297 16.55 -38.52 17.12
N ARG A 298 17.18 -38.78 15.96
CA ARG A 298 18.27 -39.75 15.84
C ARG A 298 19.45 -39.41 16.76
N ARG A 299 19.84 -38.13 16.84
CA ARG A 299 20.93 -37.66 17.73
C ARG A 299 20.53 -37.78 19.19
N GLU A 300 19.30 -37.40 19.54
CA GLU A 300 18.80 -37.55 20.91
C GLU A 300 18.78 -39.00 21.37
N LEU A 301 18.49 -39.95 20.49
CA LEU A 301 18.52 -41.39 20.80
C LEU A 301 19.94 -41.92 21.08
N GLU A 302 20.99 -41.20 20.71
CA GLU A 302 22.37 -41.52 21.12
C GLU A 302 22.58 -41.24 22.63
N GLU A 303 21.82 -40.31 23.21
CA GLU A 303 21.93 -39.87 24.61
C GLU A 303 20.80 -40.43 25.50
N ASP A 304 19.57 -40.51 24.97
CA ASP A 304 18.36 -40.94 25.68
C ASP A 304 17.48 -41.83 24.76
N LEU A 305 17.57 -43.14 24.94
CA LEU A 305 16.78 -44.14 24.21
C LEU A 305 15.25 -44.02 24.42
N GLY A 306 14.82 -43.31 25.47
CA GLY A 306 13.42 -43.02 25.79
C GLY A 306 12.88 -41.74 25.14
N ALA A 307 13.73 -40.93 24.49
CA ALA A 307 13.37 -39.64 23.94
C ALA A 307 12.28 -39.75 22.86
N GLY A 308 11.15 -39.05 23.04
CA GLY A 308 10.10 -38.97 22.03
C GLY A 308 9.34 -40.27 21.79
N ARG A 309 9.27 -41.18 22.78
CA ARG A 309 8.51 -42.43 22.67
C ARG A 309 7.04 -42.18 22.28
N TYR A 310 6.64 -42.71 21.12
CA TYR A 310 5.27 -42.58 20.63
C TYR A 310 4.29 -43.38 21.50
N LEU A 311 3.22 -42.73 21.98
CA LEU A 311 2.23 -43.32 22.88
C LEU A 311 0.97 -43.85 22.17
N GLY A 312 0.91 -43.76 20.84
CA GLY A 312 -0.29 -44.08 20.05
C GLY A 312 -1.22 -42.88 19.85
N ARG A 313 -2.32 -43.09 19.12
CA ARG A 313 -3.27 -42.03 18.72
C ARG A 313 -4.30 -41.65 19.78
N ALA A 314 -4.52 -42.49 20.80
CA ALA A 314 -5.61 -42.32 21.75
C ALA A 314 -5.59 -40.97 22.49
N GLY A 315 -4.41 -40.46 22.86
CA GLY A 315 -4.26 -39.15 23.49
C GLY A 315 -4.67 -37.99 22.57
N LEU A 316 -4.31 -38.08 21.29
CA LEU A 316 -4.69 -37.12 20.26
C LEU A 316 -6.20 -37.17 19.97
N GLU A 317 -6.79 -38.37 19.88
CA GLU A 317 -8.23 -38.57 19.69
C GLU A 317 -9.04 -38.00 20.87
N ALA A 318 -8.57 -38.20 22.11
CA ALA A 318 -9.16 -37.59 23.30
C ALA A 318 -8.98 -36.06 23.37
N HIS A 319 -7.87 -35.53 22.84
CA HIS A 319 -7.66 -34.08 22.72
C HIS A 319 -8.63 -33.44 21.71
N ILE A 320 -8.88 -34.10 20.57
CA ILE A 320 -9.89 -33.68 19.59
C ILE A 320 -11.28 -33.64 20.23
N ALA A 321 -11.61 -34.61 21.09
CA ALA A 321 -12.88 -34.63 21.83
C ALA A 321 -12.96 -33.53 22.90
N ARG A 322 -11.95 -33.39 23.78
CA ARG A 322 -11.93 -32.40 24.89
C ARG A 322 -11.88 -30.95 24.44
N SER A 323 -11.16 -30.65 23.35
CA SER A 323 -11.10 -29.26 22.84
C SER A 323 -12.47 -28.72 22.48
N ARG A 324 -13.45 -29.59 22.17
CA ARG A 324 -14.85 -29.20 21.94
C ARG A 324 -15.62 -28.91 23.24
N GLU A 325 -15.19 -29.45 24.37
CA GLU A 325 -15.82 -29.28 25.69
C GLU A 325 -15.21 -28.09 26.46
N GLU A 326 -13.89 -27.88 26.41
CA GLU A 326 -13.20 -26.77 27.08
C GLU A 326 -13.56 -25.39 26.47
N VAL A 327 -13.89 -25.33 25.18
CA VAL A 327 -14.47 -24.14 24.51
C VAL A 327 -15.89 -23.81 25.03
N ARG A 328 -16.44 -24.55 25.98
CA ARG A 328 -17.76 -24.29 26.58
C ARG A 328 -17.70 -23.93 28.07
N GLY A 329 -16.52 -23.67 28.62
CA GLY A 329 -16.32 -23.29 30.04
C GLY A 329 -16.71 -21.84 30.40
N ASP A 330 -16.63 -21.49 31.69
CA ASP A 330 -16.96 -20.16 32.20
C ASP A 330 -15.95 -19.08 31.77
N GLY A 331 -16.46 -17.89 31.38
CA GLY A 331 -15.64 -16.73 30.97
C GLY A 331 -15.56 -16.47 29.46
N ILE A 332 -16.33 -17.20 28.65
CA ILE A 332 -16.31 -17.11 27.19
C ILE A 332 -17.18 -15.95 26.69
N PRO A 333 -16.72 -15.14 25.71
CA PRO A 333 -17.54 -14.09 25.12
C PRO A 333 -18.83 -14.67 24.53
N ARG A 334 -19.96 -14.08 24.91
CA ARG A 334 -21.27 -14.44 24.34
C ARG A 334 -21.26 -14.18 22.83
N GLY A 335 -22.09 -14.93 22.11
CA GLY A 335 -22.34 -14.68 20.68
C GLY A 335 -22.90 -13.29 20.43
N LEU A 336 -23.15 -12.97 19.15
CA LEU A 336 -23.67 -11.65 18.74
C LEU A 336 -25.04 -11.32 19.35
N VAL A 337 -25.78 -12.33 19.79
CA VAL A 337 -27.08 -12.20 20.45
C VAL A 337 -27.10 -13.04 21.72
N GLY A 338 -27.62 -12.45 22.81
CA GLY A 338 -27.73 -13.11 24.10
C GLY A 338 -29.00 -13.94 24.31
N SER A 339 -30.09 -13.65 23.59
CA SER A 339 -31.33 -14.41 23.66
C SER A 339 -32.18 -14.33 22.36
N PRO A 340 -33.12 -15.27 22.14
CA PRO A 340 -34.04 -15.20 21.00
C PRO A 340 -34.88 -13.93 20.96
N GLU A 341 -35.24 -13.37 22.11
CA GLU A 341 -36.01 -12.12 22.21
C GLU A 341 -35.19 -10.91 21.76
N GLU A 342 -33.89 -10.90 22.07
CA GLU A 342 -32.97 -9.88 21.55
C GLU A 342 -32.82 -9.98 20.03
N LEU A 343 -32.74 -11.20 19.49
CA LEU A 343 -32.69 -11.42 18.04
C LEU A 343 -33.95 -10.86 17.37
N GLU A 344 -35.12 -11.21 17.89
CA GLU A 344 -36.40 -10.77 17.33
C GLU A 344 -36.54 -9.24 17.36
N ALA A 345 -36.19 -8.60 18.49
CA ALA A 345 -36.20 -7.14 18.59
C ALA A 345 -35.23 -6.47 17.59
N PHE A 346 -34.03 -7.03 17.42
CA PHE A 346 -33.07 -6.54 16.44
C PHE A 346 -33.57 -6.70 15.00
N LEU A 347 -34.16 -7.85 14.67
CA LEU A 347 -34.73 -8.11 13.35
C LEU A 347 -35.90 -7.18 13.07
N GLN A 348 -36.77 -6.90 14.04
CA GLN A 348 -37.86 -5.93 13.88
C GLN A 348 -37.36 -4.51 13.59
N GLU A 349 -36.23 -4.11 14.16
CA GLU A 349 -35.66 -2.77 13.95
C GLU A 349 -34.86 -2.64 12.64
N PHE A 350 -34.09 -3.67 12.25
CA PHE A 350 -33.08 -3.55 11.19
C PHE A 350 -33.30 -4.45 9.98
N ARG A 351 -34.21 -5.44 10.03
CA ARG A 351 -34.53 -6.25 8.85
C ARG A 351 -35.19 -5.34 7.81
N GLN A 352 -34.61 -5.30 6.63
CA GLN A 352 -35.20 -4.56 5.51
C GLN A 352 -36.42 -5.31 4.99
N GLU A 353 -37.50 -4.58 4.73
CA GLU A 353 -38.62 -5.14 3.98
C GLU A 353 -38.15 -5.52 2.56
N PRO A 354 -38.51 -6.71 2.06
CA PRO A 354 -38.22 -7.08 0.68
C PRO A 354 -38.79 -6.01 -0.26
N TRP A 355 -37.92 -5.37 -1.04
CA TRP A 355 -38.35 -4.37 -1.99
C TRP A 355 -39.18 -5.03 -3.09
N GLN A 356 -40.34 -4.44 -3.40
CA GLN A 356 -41.16 -4.87 -4.53
C GLN A 356 -41.08 -3.85 -5.67
N PRO A 357 -40.95 -4.31 -6.92
CA PRO A 357 -41.05 -3.44 -8.09
C PRO A 357 -42.35 -2.66 -8.12
N VAL A 358 -42.30 -1.44 -8.67
CA VAL A 358 -43.51 -0.65 -8.91
C VAL A 358 -44.38 -1.38 -9.92
N THR A 359 -45.67 -1.52 -9.59
CA THR A 359 -46.69 -2.06 -10.52
C THR A 359 -47.00 -1.00 -11.57
N LEU A 360 -46.76 -1.36 -12.83
CA LEU A 360 -47.00 -0.50 -14.00
C LEU A 360 -48.25 -0.96 -14.74
N GLN A 361 -48.95 -0.03 -15.40
CA GLN A 361 -50.09 -0.38 -16.23
C GLN A 361 -49.66 -0.77 -17.65
N PRO A 362 -50.29 -1.78 -18.28
CA PRO A 362 -50.06 -2.07 -19.68
C PRO A 362 -50.30 -0.84 -20.57
N GLY A 363 -49.34 -0.50 -21.41
CA GLY A 363 -49.35 0.68 -22.29
C GLY A 363 -48.86 1.99 -21.63
N GLU A 364 -48.56 1.99 -20.33
CA GLU A 364 -48.01 3.15 -19.63
C GLU A 364 -46.64 3.52 -20.19
N ARG A 365 -46.36 4.84 -20.31
CA ARG A 365 -45.03 5.36 -20.67
C ARG A 365 -44.32 5.82 -19.42
N VAL A 366 -43.28 5.09 -19.02
CA VAL A 366 -42.48 5.36 -17.84
C VAL A 366 -41.26 6.16 -18.25
N ALA A 367 -41.21 7.43 -17.85
CA ALA A 367 -40.01 8.25 -18.02
C ALA A 367 -39.09 8.07 -16.80
N ALA A 368 -37.82 7.73 -17.01
CA ALA A 368 -36.90 7.43 -15.90
C ALA A 368 -35.44 7.76 -16.23
N PHE A 369 -34.65 7.98 -15.18
CA PHE A 369 -33.19 8.07 -15.24
C PHE A 369 -32.58 6.69 -14.92
N ILE A 370 -31.46 6.36 -15.55
CA ILE A 370 -30.70 5.15 -15.25
C ILE A 370 -29.44 5.53 -14.47
N GLY A 371 -29.15 4.79 -13.40
CA GLY A 371 -27.85 4.83 -12.74
C GLY A 371 -27.17 3.48 -12.84
N ILE A 372 -25.89 3.45 -13.19
CA ILE A 372 -25.07 2.24 -13.27
C ILE A 372 -23.85 2.38 -12.35
N ASP A 373 -23.76 1.51 -11.34
CA ASP A 373 -22.56 1.37 -10.51
C ASP A 373 -21.77 0.14 -10.95
N ALA A 374 -20.72 0.36 -11.75
CA ALA A 374 -19.80 -0.68 -12.20
C ALA A 374 -18.63 -0.83 -11.21
N GLY A 375 -18.93 -1.46 -10.07
CA GLY A 375 -18.04 -1.59 -8.93
C GLY A 375 -16.92 -2.64 -9.07
N SER A 376 -16.21 -2.88 -7.98
CA SER A 376 -15.08 -3.82 -7.99
C SER A 376 -15.50 -5.28 -8.14
N THR A 377 -16.60 -5.64 -7.48
CA THR A 377 -17.08 -7.02 -7.26
C THR A 377 -18.43 -7.26 -7.94
N SER A 378 -19.21 -6.20 -8.15
CA SER A 378 -20.57 -6.26 -8.69
C SER A 378 -20.90 -5.01 -9.48
N THR A 379 -21.74 -5.20 -10.49
CA THR A 379 -22.35 -4.16 -11.30
C THR A 379 -23.82 -4.04 -10.90
N LYS A 380 -24.30 -2.83 -10.63
CA LYS A 380 -25.68 -2.56 -10.21
C LYS A 380 -26.30 -1.52 -11.10
N GLY A 381 -27.61 -1.63 -11.29
CA GLY A 381 -28.40 -0.67 -12.02
C GLY A 381 -29.67 -0.30 -11.28
N VAL A 382 -30.13 0.94 -11.47
CA VAL A 382 -31.45 1.38 -11.00
C VAL A 382 -32.16 2.20 -12.07
N LEU A 383 -33.49 2.09 -12.12
CA LEU A 383 -34.39 3.05 -12.75
C LEU A 383 -34.95 3.99 -11.69
N LEU A 384 -34.80 5.30 -11.91
CA LEU A 384 -35.25 6.35 -11.01
C LEU A 384 -36.31 7.23 -11.69
N SER A 385 -37.44 7.46 -11.02
CA SER A 385 -38.47 8.37 -11.53
C SER A 385 -37.99 9.84 -11.52
N PRO A 386 -38.68 10.76 -12.21
CA PRO A 386 -38.40 12.19 -12.14
C PRO A 386 -38.51 12.78 -10.72
N GLU A 387 -39.31 12.16 -9.86
CA GLU A 387 -39.51 12.51 -8.46
C GLU A 387 -38.37 11.98 -7.57
N GLY A 388 -37.63 10.97 -8.03
CA GLY A 388 -36.51 10.37 -7.30
C GLY A 388 -36.83 9.01 -6.66
N GLU A 389 -37.94 8.39 -7.03
CA GLU A 389 -38.31 7.06 -6.50
C GLU A 389 -37.69 5.95 -7.34
N VAL A 390 -37.31 4.84 -6.69
CA VAL A 390 -36.70 3.68 -7.36
C VAL A 390 -37.79 2.80 -7.97
N LEU A 391 -37.81 2.70 -9.30
CA LEU A 391 -38.80 1.97 -10.08
C LEU A 391 -38.37 0.51 -10.34
N ALA A 392 -37.09 0.31 -10.66
CA ALA A 392 -36.50 -1.00 -10.93
C ALA A 392 -35.06 -1.06 -10.44
N LYS A 393 -34.57 -2.27 -10.17
CA LYS A 393 -33.20 -2.54 -9.76
C LYS A 393 -32.65 -3.78 -10.47
N ALA A 394 -31.35 -3.80 -10.66
CA ALA A 394 -30.62 -4.95 -11.18
C ALA A 394 -29.28 -5.06 -10.44
N TYR A 395 -28.86 -6.27 -10.09
CA TYR A 395 -27.64 -6.53 -9.34
C TYR A 395 -26.96 -7.79 -9.88
N ARG A 396 -25.71 -7.66 -10.34
CA ARG A 396 -24.93 -8.78 -10.87
C ARG A 396 -23.54 -8.81 -10.27
N LEU A 397 -23.02 -10.00 -9.96
CA LEU A 397 -21.60 -10.20 -9.69
C LEU A 397 -20.82 -9.99 -11.00
N SER A 398 -19.71 -9.26 -10.93
CA SER A 398 -18.95 -8.88 -12.13
C SER A 398 -18.24 -10.09 -12.76
N GLN A 399 -18.37 -10.25 -14.07
CA GLN A 399 -17.80 -11.38 -14.84
C GLN A 399 -16.66 -10.91 -15.77
N ASP A 400 -15.65 -10.25 -15.19
CA ASP A 400 -14.44 -9.73 -15.84
C ASP A 400 -14.64 -8.56 -16.83
N ASN A 401 -15.82 -8.44 -17.47
CA ASN A 401 -16.08 -7.44 -18.49
C ASN A 401 -17.13 -6.39 -18.08
N PRO A 402 -16.72 -5.17 -17.73
CA PRO A 402 -17.66 -4.16 -17.23
C PRO A 402 -18.66 -3.69 -18.29
N ILE A 403 -18.31 -3.75 -19.59
CA ILE A 403 -19.21 -3.35 -20.68
C ILE A 403 -20.35 -4.35 -20.80
N GLN A 404 -20.04 -5.65 -20.85
CA GLN A 404 -21.06 -6.70 -20.94
C GLN A 404 -21.94 -6.75 -19.69
N ASP A 405 -21.33 -6.63 -18.52
CA ASP A 405 -22.06 -6.54 -17.25
C ASP A 405 -23.07 -5.37 -17.28
N SER A 406 -22.66 -4.21 -17.79
CA SER A 406 -23.52 -3.02 -17.88
C SER A 406 -24.65 -3.19 -18.90
N VAL A 407 -24.41 -3.84 -20.04
CA VAL A 407 -25.45 -4.15 -21.03
C VAL A 407 -26.48 -5.12 -20.44
N ALA A 408 -26.04 -6.16 -19.74
CA ALA A 408 -26.95 -7.09 -19.08
C ALA A 408 -27.81 -6.40 -18.00
N ILE A 409 -27.23 -5.46 -17.26
CA ILE A 409 -27.97 -4.62 -16.29
C ILE A 409 -29.04 -3.78 -17.00
N LEU A 410 -28.72 -3.16 -18.14
CA LEU A 410 -29.71 -2.40 -18.92
C LEU A 410 -30.86 -3.29 -19.40
N ASP A 411 -30.55 -4.51 -19.85
CA ASP A 411 -31.55 -5.50 -20.27
C ASP A 411 -32.48 -5.90 -19.12
N GLU A 412 -31.93 -6.15 -17.93
CA GLU A 412 -32.72 -6.48 -16.73
C GLU A 412 -33.62 -5.32 -16.31
N LEU A 413 -33.12 -4.07 -16.38
CA LEU A 413 -33.92 -2.88 -16.06
C LEU A 413 -35.05 -2.63 -17.06
N GLU A 414 -34.78 -2.77 -18.37
CA GLU A 414 -35.83 -2.64 -19.39
C GLU A 414 -36.87 -3.76 -19.27
N CYS A 415 -36.41 -5.00 -19.05
CA CYS A 415 -37.28 -6.17 -18.91
C CYS A 415 -38.30 -5.98 -17.76
N HIS A 416 -37.91 -5.39 -16.64
CA HIS A 416 -38.84 -5.07 -15.53
C HIS A 416 -40.01 -4.17 -15.95
N VAL A 417 -39.81 -3.29 -16.92
CA VAL A 417 -40.85 -2.39 -17.45
C VAL A 417 -41.65 -3.09 -18.55
N THR A 418 -40.96 -3.69 -19.52
CA THR A 418 -41.61 -4.29 -20.70
C THR A 418 -42.40 -5.56 -20.36
N ALA A 419 -41.96 -6.35 -19.36
CA ALA A 419 -42.69 -7.54 -18.90
C ALA A 419 -44.07 -7.21 -18.32
N GLN A 420 -44.29 -5.97 -17.87
CA GLN A 420 -45.58 -5.48 -17.40
C GLN A 420 -46.43 -4.84 -18.52
N GLY A 421 -45.95 -4.87 -19.78
CA GLY A 421 -46.61 -4.26 -20.93
C GLY A 421 -46.45 -2.75 -21.04
N ALA A 422 -45.59 -2.14 -20.22
CA ALA A 422 -45.28 -0.70 -20.26
C ALA A 422 -44.10 -0.39 -21.21
N GLN A 423 -43.89 0.89 -21.51
CA GLN A 423 -42.80 1.40 -22.36
C GLN A 423 -41.86 2.29 -21.56
N LEU A 424 -40.55 2.05 -21.64
CA LEU A 424 -39.53 2.84 -20.97
C LEU A 424 -39.05 4.00 -21.85
N THR A 425 -39.03 5.21 -21.30
CA THR A 425 -38.37 6.39 -21.88
C THR A 425 -37.21 6.82 -20.97
N VAL A 426 -35.99 6.72 -21.48
CA VAL A 426 -34.78 7.10 -20.70
C VAL A 426 -34.55 8.60 -20.82
N LEU A 427 -34.58 9.31 -19.70
CA LEU A 427 -34.32 10.76 -19.61
C LEU A 427 -32.83 11.10 -19.48
N GLY A 428 -32.04 10.14 -19.01
CA GLY A 428 -30.59 10.25 -18.92
C GLY A 428 -29.96 9.07 -18.19
N VAL A 429 -28.64 8.93 -18.34
CA VAL A 429 -27.85 7.81 -17.78
C VAL A 429 -26.62 8.34 -17.05
N GLY A 430 -26.40 7.84 -15.83
CA GLY A 430 -25.23 8.16 -15.01
C GLY A 430 -24.45 6.91 -14.70
N THR A 431 -23.12 7.04 -14.64
CA THR A 431 -22.22 5.93 -14.30
C THR A 431 -21.38 6.26 -13.07
N THR A 432 -21.06 5.24 -12.29
CA THR A 432 -20.15 5.31 -11.14
C THR A 432 -19.38 4.00 -10.98
N GLY A 433 -18.53 3.90 -9.96
CA GLY A 433 -17.67 2.75 -9.71
C GLY A 433 -16.36 2.77 -10.50
N TYR A 434 -15.64 1.65 -10.47
CA TYR A 434 -14.28 1.53 -11.01
C TYR A 434 -14.24 1.67 -12.54
N ALA A 435 -15.30 1.29 -13.24
CA ALA A 435 -15.37 1.34 -14.70
C ALA A 435 -16.15 2.55 -15.24
N LYS A 436 -16.50 3.54 -14.40
CA LYS A 436 -17.38 4.66 -14.78
C LYS A 436 -17.01 5.36 -16.09
N ASP A 437 -15.72 5.62 -16.31
CA ASP A 437 -15.23 6.35 -17.50
C ASP A 437 -15.42 5.50 -18.76
N ILE A 438 -15.10 4.20 -18.69
CA ILE A 438 -15.24 3.27 -19.81
C ILE A 438 -16.73 3.14 -20.17
N ILE A 439 -17.59 2.96 -19.18
CA ILE A 439 -19.03 2.83 -19.41
C ILE A 439 -19.63 4.13 -19.94
N ARG A 440 -19.18 5.29 -19.44
CA ARG A 440 -19.59 6.59 -19.95
C ARG A 440 -19.24 6.73 -21.43
N ASP A 441 -18.00 6.43 -21.81
CA ASP A 441 -17.55 6.64 -23.18
C ASP A 441 -18.20 5.64 -24.17
N VAL A 442 -18.49 4.42 -23.72
CA VAL A 442 -19.12 3.37 -24.55
C VAL A 442 -20.62 3.58 -24.71
N LEU A 443 -21.33 3.92 -23.63
CA LEU A 443 -22.78 4.11 -23.64
C LEU A 443 -23.19 5.56 -23.94
N HIS A 444 -22.23 6.49 -24.00
CA HIS A 444 -22.45 7.93 -24.00
C HIS A 444 -23.34 8.34 -22.81
N ALA A 445 -22.96 7.88 -21.62
CA ALA A 445 -23.66 8.28 -20.40
C ALA A 445 -23.42 9.78 -20.15
N ASP A 446 -24.42 10.45 -19.57
CA ASP A 446 -24.44 11.89 -19.39
C ASP A 446 -23.45 12.37 -18.32
N THR A 447 -23.13 11.51 -17.36
CA THR A 447 -22.15 11.83 -16.31
C THR A 447 -21.44 10.58 -15.78
N ALA A 448 -20.17 10.74 -15.43
CA ALA A 448 -19.36 9.75 -14.71
C ALA A 448 -19.03 10.29 -13.31
N LEU A 449 -19.88 9.96 -12.34
CA LEU A 449 -19.77 10.45 -10.98
C LEU A 449 -18.77 9.62 -10.17
N VAL A 450 -18.04 10.26 -9.26
CA VAL A 450 -17.21 9.53 -8.29
C VAL A 450 -18.13 8.82 -7.29
N GLU A 451 -17.83 7.56 -6.98
CA GLU A 451 -18.64 6.70 -6.12
C GLU A 451 -18.93 7.30 -4.74
N THR A 452 -17.94 7.92 -4.09
CA THR A 452 -18.12 8.60 -2.80
C THR A 452 -19.22 9.67 -2.86
N VAL A 453 -19.25 10.47 -3.93
CA VAL A 453 -20.26 11.50 -4.15
C VAL A 453 -21.62 10.89 -4.46
N ALA A 454 -21.66 9.83 -5.28
CA ALA A 454 -22.89 9.12 -5.60
C ALA A 454 -23.55 8.56 -4.30
N HIS A 455 -22.77 7.87 -3.50
CA HIS A 455 -23.20 7.34 -2.21
C HIS A 455 -23.67 8.44 -1.23
N ALA A 456 -23.01 9.60 -1.22
CA ALA A 456 -23.45 10.75 -0.44
C ALA A 456 -24.81 11.28 -0.92
N HIS A 457 -24.99 11.44 -2.24
CA HIS A 457 -26.24 11.93 -2.83
C HIS A 457 -27.42 11.01 -2.53
N ALA A 458 -27.24 9.69 -2.68
CA ALA A 458 -28.29 8.71 -2.37
C ALA A 458 -28.70 8.79 -0.89
N CYS A 459 -27.71 8.80 0.02
CA CYS A 459 -27.97 8.90 1.45
C CYS A 459 -28.69 10.21 1.81
N GLN A 460 -28.23 11.36 1.31
CA GLN A 460 -28.85 12.66 1.60
C GLN A 460 -30.27 12.79 1.04
N HIS A 461 -30.59 12.07 -0.04
CA HIS A 461 -31.92 12.05 -0.62
C HIS A 461 -32.94 11.33 0.28
N PHE A 462 -32.60 10.15 0.80
CA PHE A 462 -33.49 9.35 1.64
C PHE A 462 -33.42 9.68 3.13
N TYR A 463 -32.27 10.16 3.60
CA TYR A 463 -31.97 10.40 5.01
C TYR A 463 -31.35 11.79 5.19
N PRO A 464 -32.15 12.87 5.06
CA PRO A 464 -31.63 14.22 5.27
C PRO A 464 -31.17 14.43 6.72
N GLY A 465 -30.06 15.15 6.89
CA GLY A 465 -29.46 15.40 8.20
C GLY A 465 -28.70 14.22 8.78
N THR A 466 -28.19 13.30 7.95
CA THR A 466 -27.19 12.30 8.35
C THR A 466 -25.86 12.97 8.68
N ASP A 467 -25.21 12.49 9.74
CA ASP A 467 -23.88 12.94 10.17
C ASP A 467 -22.79 12.02 9.62
N VAL A 468 -23.02 10.71 9.61
CA VAL A 468 -22.02 9.74 9.16
C VAL A 468 -22.62 8.69 8.23
N ILE A 469 -21.96 8.48 7.10
CA ILE A 469 -22.29 7.44 6.13
C ILE A 469 -21.22 6.35 6.21
N VAL A 470 -21.64 5.11 6.41
CA VAL A 470 -20.77 3.93 6.49
C VAL A 470 -21.08 3.00 5.31
N ASP A 471 -20.33 3.15 4.22
CA ASP A 471 -20.42 2.30 3.03
C ASP A 471 -19.41 1.15 3.13
N VAL A 472 -19.91 -0.08 3.29
CA VAL A 472 -19.08 -1.30 3.35
C VAL A 472 -19.31 -2.13 2.09
N GLY A 473 -18.41 -1.95 1.12
CA GLY A 473 -18.39 -2.68 -0.12
C GLY A 473 -17.70 -4.05 0.00
N GLY A 474 -17.53 -4.71 -1.15
CA GLY A 474 -16.79 -5.97 -1.22
C GLY A 474 -15.29 -5.78 -0.96
N GLN A 475 -14.68 -4.74 -1.54
CA GLN A 475 -13.23 -4.52 -1.47
C GLN A 475 -12.85 -3.29 -0.63
N ASP A 476 -13.74 -2.31 -0.51
CA ASP A 476 -13.46 -1.07 0.17
C ASP A 476 -14.47 -0.74 1.26
N ILE A 477 -13.99 0.05 2.22
CA ILE A 477 -14.81 0.68 3.27
C ILE A 477 -14.70 2.17 3.07
N LYS A 478 -15.83 2.86 2.95
CA LYS A 478 -15.90 4.31 2.76
C LYS A 478 -16.72 4.91 3.88
N LEU A 479 -16.12 5.82 4.61
CA LEU A 479 -16.76 6.60 5.65
C LEU A 479 -16.84 8.03 5.16
N LEU A 480 -18.04 8.60 5.13
CA LEU A 480 -18.23 10.00 4.81
C LEU A 480 -18.77 10.70 6.05
N PHE A 481 -18.08 11.75 6.46
CA PHE A 481 -18.48 12.59 7.58
C PHE A 481 -19.12 13.85 7.03
N LEU A 482 -20.38 14.06 7.37
CA LEU A 482 -21.17 15.18 6.94
C LEU A 482 -21.26 16.23 8.06
N LYS A 483 -21.29 17.49 7.68
CA LYS A 483 -21.64 18.62 8.55
C LYS A 483 -22.57 19.53 7.77
N ASP A 484 -23.75 19.80 8.32
CA ASP A 484 -24.80 20.62 7.68
C ASP A 484 -25.14 20.19 6.25
N GLY A 485 -25.22 18.87 6.02
CA GLY A 485 -25.52 18.31 4.69
C GLY A 485 -24.39 18.45 3.67
N ARG A 486 -23.15 18.73 4.10
CA ARG A 486 -21.96 18.78 3.24
C ARG A 486 -20.93 17.76 3.70
N VAL A 487 -20.23 17.13 2.76
CA VAL A 487 -19.10 16.25 3.10
C VAL A 487 -17.99 17.12 3.67
N ARG A 488 -17.72 16.94 4.96
CA ARG A 488 -16.64 17.58 5.70
C ARG A 488 -15.33 16.86 5.42
N ASP A 489 -15.34 15.55 5.55
CA ASP A 489 -14.19 14.69 5.37
C ASP A 489 -14.67 13.27 5.00
N PHE A 490 -13.77 12.45 4.49
CA PHE A 490 -14.05 11.06 4.21
C PHE A 490 -12.80 10.20 4.45
N ARG A 491 -13.04 8.97 4.91
CA ARG A 491 -12.00 7.94 5.06
C ARG A 491 -12.33 6.82 4.12
N LEU A 492 -11.34 6.41 3.34
CA LEU A 492 -11.51 5.37 2.36
C LEU A 492 -10.35 4.40 2.51
N ASN A 493 -10.71 3.15 2.71
CA ASN A 493 -9.78 2.05 2.70
C ASN A 493 -10.01 1.24 1.43
N THR A 494 -9.22 1.52 0.40
CA THR A 494 -9.19 0.73 -0.86
C THR A 494 -8.15 -0.37 -0.84
N GLN A 495 -7.42 -0.50 0.26
CA GLN A 495 -6.06 -1.03 0.21
C GLN A 495 -5.92 -2.20 1.20
N CYS A 496 -6.69 -2.21 2.30
CA CYS A 496 -6.72 -3.25 3.32
C CYS A 496 -8.07 -3.99 3.34
N SER A 497 -8.06 -5.29 3.06
CA SER A 497 -9.24 -6.18 3.09
C SER A 497 -9.62 -6.66 4.49
N ALA A 498 -9.02 -6.07 5.52
CA ALA A 498 -9.45 -6.23 6.90
C ALA A 498 -10.92 -5.80 7.07
N GLY A 499 -11.83 -6.76 7.14
CA GLY A 499 -13.25 -6.48 7.40
C GLY A 499 -13.99 -5.81 6.25
N ASN A 500 -13.67 -6.11 4.99
CA ASN A 500 -14.58 -5.80 3.89
C ASN A 500 -15.47 -7.03 3.57
N GLY A 501 -16.53 -6.83 2.78
CA GLY A 501 -17.49 -7.89 2.48
C GLY A 501 -16.86 -9.12 1.83
N TYR A 502 -15.83 -8.93 0.99
CA TYR A 502 -15.15 -10.03 0.32
C TYR A 502 -14.38 -10.92 1.30
N PHE A 503 -13.74 -10.36 2.33
CA PHE A 503 -13.07 -11.18 3.35
C PHE A 503 -14.06 -12.07 4.11
N LEU A 504 -15.22 -11.54 4.46
CA LEU A 504 -16.28 -12.31 5.11
C LEU A 504 -16.83 -13.40 4.17
N GLN A 505 -17.10 -13.05 2.91
CA GLN A 505 -17.56 -13.97 1.86
C GLN A 505 -16.55 -15.10 1.60
N ALA A 506 -15.27 -14.78 1.44
CA ALA A 506 -14.23 -15.76 1.15
C ALA A 506 -14.02 -16.73 2.32
N THR A 507 -14.07 -16.21 3.56
CA THR A 507 -13.96 -17.06 4.75
C THR A 507 -15.18 -17.97 4.93
N ALA A 508 -16.40 -17.46 4.71
CA ALA A 508 -17.62 -18.28 4.73
C ALA A 508 -17.57 -19.39 3.68
N LYS A 509 -17.18 -19.07 2.45
CA LYS A 509 -16.98 -20.06 1.38
C LYS A 509 -15.94 -21.10 1.75
N ALA A 510 -14.83 -20.72 2.40
CA ALA A 510 -13.83 -21.66 2.89
C ALA A 510 -14.36 -22.62 3.97
N PHE A 511 -15.42 -22.22 4.70
CA PHE A 511 -16.16 -23.09 5.63
C PHE A 511 -17.34 -23.82 4.99
N GLY A 512 -17.57 -23.66 3.67
CA GLY A 512 -18.71 -24.27 2.98
C GLY A 512 -20.06 -23.61 3.29
N VAL A 513 -20.05 -22.33 3.70
CA VAL A 513 -21.25 -21.52 3.94
C VAL A 513 -21.41 -20.53 2.79
N GLU A 514 -22.59 -20.53 2.14
CA GLU A 514 -22.92 -19.54 1.12
C GLU A 514 -23.06 -18.15 1.75
N VAL A 515 -22.76 -17.10 0.97
CA VAL A 515 -22.68 -15.74 1.52
C VAL A 515 -24.02 -15.24 2.07
N ASP A 516 -25.13 -15.68 1.47
CA ASP A 516 -26.48 -15.32 1.88
C ASP A 516 -26.87 -15.97 3.22
N ASP A 517 -26.29 -17.13 3.53
CA ASP A 517 -26.52 -17.86 4.78
C ASP A 517 -25.61 -17.37 5.93
N TYR A 518 -24.64 -16.49 5.66
CA TYR A 518 -23.67 -16.03 6.66
C TYR A 518 -24.36 -15.51 7.92
N ALA A 519 -25.34 -14.60 7.74
CA ALA A 519 -25.97 -13.89 8.84
C ALA A 519 -26.68 -14.86 9.79
N ASP A 520 -27.46 -15.79 9.23
CA ASP A 520 -28.22 -16.77 10.00
C ASP A 520 -27.30 -17.73 10.76
N VAL A 521 -26.24 -18.21 10.12
CA VAL A 521 -25.23 -19.08 10.75
C VAL A 521 -24.49 -18.35 11.88
N ALA A 522 -24.09 -17.09 11.67
CA ALA A 522 -23.37 -16.32 12.68
C ALA A 522 -24.27 -15.92 13.86
N LEU A 523 -25.53 -15.54 13.61
CA LEU A 523 -26.50 -15.16 14.65
C LEU A 523 -26.96 -16.36 15.48
N SER A 524 -26.85 -17.59 14.96
CA SER A 524 -27.15 -18.81 15.71
C SER A 524 -26.05 -19.22 16.71
N ALA A 525 -24.90 -18.53 16.72
CA ALA A 525 -23.80 -18.86 17.62
C ALA A 525 -24.08 -18.36 19.05
N GLN A 526 -23.97 -19.25 20.04
CA GLN A 526 -24.17 -18.91 21.45
C GLN A 526 -22.92 -18.27 22.09
N ALA A 527 -21.76 -18.55 21.51
CA ALA A 527 -20.46 -18.02 21.91
C ALA A 527 -19.65 -17.65 20.66
N MET A 528 -18.66 -16.79 20.81
CA MET A 528 -17.74 -16.45 19.71
C MET A 528 -16.31 -16.19 20.23
N PRO A 529 -15.26 -16.48 19.44
CA PRO A 529 -13.90 -16.16 19.83
C PRO A 529 -13.66 -14.65 19.73
N GLU A 530 -12.84 -14.12 20.64
CA GLU A 530 -12.33 -12.77 20.50
C GLU A 530 -11.10 -12.73 19.60
N PHE A 531 -11.18 -11.93 18.54
CA PHE A 531 -10.04 -11.58 17.70
C PHE A 531 -9.43 -10.25 18.17
N ASN A 532 -8.13 -10.27 18.40
CA ASN A 532 -7.37 -9.10 18.89
C ASN A 532 -6.96 -8.15 17.77
N HIS A 533 -6.84 -8.68 16.55
CA HIS A 533 -6.31 -7.94 15.41
C HIS A 533 -7.39 -7.74 14.35
N GLY A 534 -7.39 -6.55 13.75
CA GLY A 534 -8.28 -6.22 12.65
C GLY A 534 -7.76 -6.62 11.27
N CYS A 535 -6.44 -6.64 11.12
CA CYS A 535 -5.76 -6.92 9.86
C CYS A 535 -6.17 -8.29 9.31
N ALA A 536 -6.61 -8.36 8.04
CA ALA A 536 -7.01 -9.62 7.40
C ALA A 536 -5.92 -10.70 7.49
N VAL A 537 -4.64 -10.30 7.41
CA VAL A 537 -3.51 -11.23 7.52
C VAL A 537 -3.42 -11.84 8.92
N PHE A 538 -3.53 -11.01 9.97
CA PHE A 538 -3.51 -11.51 11.34
C PHE A 538 -4.79 -12.27 11.68
N LEU A 539 -5.95 -11.84 11.18
CA LEU A 539 -7.20 -12.57 11.31
C LEU A 539 -7.12 -13.96 10.72
N GLN A 540 -6.45 -14.15 9.58
CA GLN A 540 -6.24 -15.48 8.99
C GLN A 540 -5.40 -16.38 9.89
N SER A 541 -4.34 -15.86 10.50
CA SER A 541 -3.55 -16.60 11.49
C SER A 541 -4.37 -16.87 12.76
N ASP A 542 -5.13 -15.90 13.24
CA ASP A 542 -5.98 -16.03 14.42
C ASP A 542 -7.11 -17.05 14.17
N ILE A 543 -7.71 -17.10 12.97
CA ILE A 543 -8.69 -18.13 12.57
C ILE A 543 -8.09 -19.52 12.75
N VAL A 544 -6.87 -19.75 12.24
CA VAL A 544 -6.18 -21.03 12.44
C VAL A 544 -5.94 -21.31 13.92
N ASP A 545 -5.53 -20.30 14.70
CA ASP A 545 -5.26 -20.45 16.13
C ASP A 545 -6.53 -20.72 16.97
N VAL A 546 -7.68 -20.10 16.65
CA VAL A 546 -8.95 -20.39 17.33
C VAL A 546 -9.54 -21.72 16.87
N GLN A 547 -9.35 -22.11 15.61
CA GLN A 547 -9.69 -23.46 15.16
C GLN A 547 -8.89 -24.53 15.91
N ARG A 548 -7.59 -24.32 16.15
CA ARG A 548 -6.76 -25.19 16.98
C ARG A 548 -7.28 -25.34 18.41
N LYS A 549 -8.02 -24.35 18.90
CA LYS A 549 -8.66 -24.41 20.22
C LYS A 549 -10.01 -25.11 20.21
N GLY A 550 -10.58 -25.45 19.05
CA GLY A 550 -11.83 -26.22 18.95
C GLY A 550 -13.09 -25.40 18.60
N TRP A 551 -12.95 -24.13 18.24
CA TRP A 551 -14.09 -23.27 17.87
C TRP A 551 -14.76 -23.73 16.57
N GLU A 552 -16.10 -23.73 16.56
CA GLU A 552 -16.89 -24.13 15.40
C GLU A 552 -17.00 -22.99 14.36
N HIS A 553 -17.24 -23.34 13.09
CA HIS A 553 -17.31 -22.36 12.00
C HIS A 553 -18.36 -21.26 12.27
N ARG A 554 -19.54 -21.61 12.81
CA ARG A 554 -20.59 -20.62 13.16
C ARG A 554 -20.12 -19.59 14.17
N GLU A 555 -19.33 -20.02 15.16
CA GLU A 555 -18.79 -19.19 16.24
C GLU A 555 -17.68 -18.29 15.70
N ILE A 556 -16.83 -18.83 14.83
CA ILE A 556 -15.80 -18.07 14.13
C ILE A 556 -16.42 -16.98 13.25
N LEU A 557 -17.45 -17.30 12.46
CA LEU A 557 -18.16 -16.32 11.62
C LEU A 557 -18.79 -15.19 12.46
N ALA A 558 -19.34 -15.51 13.63
CA ALA A 558 -19.83 -14.51 14.59
C ALA A 558 -18.69 -13.61 15.11
N GLY A 559 -17.56 -14.20 15.49
CA GLY A 559 -16.38 -13.45 15.92
C GLY A 559 -15.82 -12.54 14.82
N LEU A 560 -15.79 -13.00 13.57
CA LEU A 560 -15.34 -12.20 12.43
C LEU A 560 -16.29 -11.02 12.13
N ALA A 561 -17.60 -11.23 12.25
CA ALA A 561 -18.56 -10.13 12.16
C ALA A 561 -18.37 -9.10 13.28
N ALA A 562 -17.99 -9.53 14.49
CA ALA A 562 -17.66 -8.63 15.61
C ALA A 562 -16.36 -7.82 15.41
N VAL A 563 -15.47 -8.26 14.52
CA VAL A 563 -14.25 -7.51 14.17
C VAL A 563 -14.52 -6.38 13.19
N LEU A 564 -15.54 -6.52 12.33
CA LEU A 564 -15.91 -5.51 11.33
C LEU A 564 -15.96 -4.07 11.89
N PRO A 565 -16.71 -3.77 12.97
CA PRO A 565 -16.75 -2.41 13.51
C PRO A 565 -15.40 -1.95 14.09
N LYS A 566 -14.58 -2.86 14.64
CA LYS A 566 -13.20 -2.52 15.05
C LYS A 566 -12.40 -2.07 13.82
N ASN A 567 -12.54 -2.75 12.69
CA ASN A 567 -11.92 -2.39 11.40
C ASN A 567 -12.38 -1.03 10.88
N ILE A 568 -13.69 -0.82 10.85
CA ILE A 568 -14.28 0.45 10.40
C ILE A 568 -13.78 1.62 11.26
N TRP A 569 -13.94 1.55 12.58
CA TRP A 569 -13.75 2.73 13.44
C TRP A 569 -12.30 2.92 13.92
N LEU A 570 -11.60 1.84 14.28
CA LEU A 570 -10.25 1.95 14.84
C LEU A 570 -9.17 2.01 13.76
N TYR A 571 -9.35 1.29 12.64
CA TYR A 571 -8.32 1.18 11.61
C TYR A 571 -8.59 2.06 10.38
N VAL A 572 -9.83 2.08 9.86
CA VAL A 572 -10.18 2.92 8.69
C VAL A 572 -10.47 4.35 9.09
N ALA A 573 -11.35 4.56 10.07
CA ALA A 573 -11.70 5.90 10.53
C ALA A 573 -10.55 6.52 11.34
N GLN A 574 -9.80 5.69 12.09
CA GLN A 574 -8.85 6.09 13.12
C GLN A 574 -9.50 6.99 14.19
N ILE A 575 -10.79 6.74 14.47
CA ILE A 575 -11.62 7.54 15.38
C ILE A 575 -12.10 6.60 16.49
N PRO A 576 -11.44 6.62 17.67
CA PRO A 576 -11.80 5.73 18.77
C PRO A 576 -13.14 6.10 19.41
N ASN A 577 -13.63 7.32 19.19
CA ASN A 577 -14.90 7.80 19.71
C ASN A 577 -15.84 8.29 18.59
N PRO A 578 -16.63 7.40 17.97
CA PRO A 578 -17.56 7.78 16.90
C PRO A 578 -18.59 8.84 17.29
N ALA A 579 -18.87 9.01 18.58
CA ALA A 579 -19.84 9.99 19.07
C ALA A 579 -19.43 11.45 18.80
N GLU A 580 -18.15 11.71 18.56
CA GLU A 580 -17.64 13.04 18.17
C GLU A 580 -18.04 13.44 16.74
N LEU A 581 -18.52 12.48 15.94
CA LEU A 581 -18.85 12.70 14.53
C LEU A 581 -20.32 13.10 14.30
N GLY A 582 -21.15 13.04 15.34
CA GLY A 582 -22.60 13.21 15.26
C GLY A 582 -23.34 11.97 15.76
N SER A 583 -24.67 12.03 15.76
CA SER A 583 -25.54 10.99 16.34
C SER A 583 -26.36 10.22 15.31
N ARG A 584 -26.33 10.63 14.04
CA ARG A 584 -27.10 10.01 12.94
C ARG A 584 -26.20 9.26 11.96
N PHE A 585 -26.28 7.94 11.98
CA PHE A 585 -25.46 7.03 11.17
C PHE A 585 -26.32 6.32 10.13
N VAL A 586 -25.86 6.30 8.87
CA VAL A 586 -26.47 5.51 7.81
C VAL A 586 -25.49 4.45 7.34
N LEU A 587 -25.88 3.18 7.52
CA LEU A 587 -25.15 2.01 7.06
C LEU A 587 -25.59 1.65 5.64
N GLN A 588 -24.67 1.56 4.69
CA GLN A 588 -24.93 1.18 3.31
C GLN A 588 -23.79 0.33 2.71
N GLY A 589 -23.93 -0.07 1.45
CA GLY A 589 -23.04 -1.02 0.79
C GLY A 589 -23.55 -2.46 0.92
N GLY A 590 -23.15 -3.32 -0.02
CA GLY A 590 -23.66 -4.69 -0.13
C GLY A 590 -23.40 -5.57 1.11
N THR A 591 -22.40 -5.23 1.93
CA THR A 591 -22.10 -5.98 3.17
C THR A 591 -23.18 -5.78 4.24
N GLN A 592 -23.95 -4.69 4.16
CA GLN A 592 -25.03 -4.42 5.12
C GLN A 592 -26.28 -5.28 4.88
N ASN A 593 -26.31 -6.08 3.81
CA ASN A 593 -27.29 -7.16 3.65
C ASN A 593 -27.04 -8.30 4.67
N ASN A 594 -25.81 -8.43 5.18
CA ASN A 594 -25.47 -9.39 6.22
C ASN A 594 -25.86 -8.82 7.58
N LEU A 595 -26.99 -9.28 8.14
CA LEU A 595 -27.52 -8.77 9.40
C LEU A 595 -26.60 -9.05 10.62
N ALA A 596 -25.71 -10.05 10.55
CA ALA A 596 -24.68 -10.23 11.60
C ALA A 596 -23.65 -9.10 11.60
N ALA A 597 -23.28 -8.60 10.41
CA ALA A 597 -22.42 -7.43 10.25
C ALA A 597 -23.11 -6.12 10.68
N VAL A 598 -24.43 -6.01 10.47
CA VAL A 598 -25.23 -4.88 10.98
C VAL A 598 -25.32 -4.93 12.50
N LYS A 599 -25.65 -6.10 13.09
CA LYS A 599 -25.76 -6.29 14.54
C LYS A 599 -24.48 -5.85 15.25
N SER A 600 -23.33 -6.32 14.76
CA SER A 600 -22.04 -5.95 15.37
C SER A 600 -21.74 -4.45 15.29
N GLN A 601 -22.06 -3.79 14.18
CA GLN A 601 -21.92 -2.34 14.03
C GLN A 601 -22.85 -1.57 14.97
N VAL A 602 -24.12 -1.97 15.05
CA VAL A 602 -25.12 -1.35 15.92
C VAL A 602 -24.70 -1.46 17.39
N ASP A 603 -24.29 -2.66 17.83
CA ASP A 603 -23.83 -2.88 19.21
C ASP A 603 -22.60 -2.03 19.53
N TYR A 604 -21.64 -1.99 18.61
CA TYR A 604 -20.42 -1.20 18.76
C TYR A 604 -20.73 0.29 18.91
N LEU A 605 -21.58 0.85 18.04
CA LEU A 605 -21.97 2.25 18.08
C LEU A 605 -22.75 2.55 19.36
N ARG A 606 -23.80 1.80 19.67
CA ARG A 606 -24.59 1.97 20.89
C ARG A 606 -23.72 1.93 22.15
N ALA A 607 -22.75 1.01 22.22
CA ALA A 607 -21.83 0.91 23.35
C ALA A 607 -20.98 2.18 23.56
N ARG A 608 -20.56 2.87 22.49
CA ARG A 608 -19.77 4.12 22.59
C ARG A 608 -20.60 5.33 22.99
N PHE A 609 -21.89 5.34 22.66
CA PHE A 609 -22.81 6.40 23.07
C PHE A 609 -23.23 6.31 24.54
N ARG A 610 -23.17 5.13 25.18
CA ARG A 610 -23.56 4.95 26.60
C ARG A 610 -22.89 5.94 27.56
N ARG A 611 -21.62 6.28 27.33
CA ARG A 611 -20.86 7.21 28.20
C ARG A 611 -21.25 8.68 28.00
N THR A 612 -21.84 9.02 26.86
CA THR A 612 -22.24 10.39 26.52
C THR A 612 -23.63 10.75 27.04
N GLY A 613 -24.43 9.75 27.44
CA GLY A 613 -25.85 9.95 27.80
C GLY A 613 -26.77 10.27 26.62
N GLN A 614 -26.24 10.30 25.39
CA GLN A 614 -27.01 10.55 24.17
C GLN A 614 -27.44 9.25 23.49
N SER A 615 -28.57 9.27 22.81
CA SER A 615 -28.99 8.19 21.90
C SER A 615 -28.36 8.37 20.52
N CYS A 616 -28.10 7.25 19.85
CA CYS A 616 -27.60 7.20 18.48
C CYS A 616 -28.71 6.69 17.55
N ASP A 617 -29.01 7.44 16.49
CA ASP A 617 -29.96 7.07 15.43
C ASP A 617 -29.18 6.34 14.33
N ILE A 618 -29.38 5.03 14.23
CA ILE A 618 -28.68 4.18 13.26
C ILE A 618 -29.71 3.66 12.28
N ARG A 619 -29.51 3.93 10.99
CA ARG A 619 -30.37 3.41 9.90
C ARG A 619 -29.56 2.57 8.94
N VAL A 620 -30.14 1.49 8.42
CA VAL A 620 -29.61 0.80 7.25
C VAL A 620 -30.32 1.35 6.02
N HIS A 621 -29.56 1.81 5.02
CA HIS A 621 -30.12 2.36 3.80
C HIS A 621 -31.01 1.31 3.11
N ARG A 622 -32.28 1.63 2.86
CA ARG A 622 -33.28 0.70 2.30
C ARG A 622 -32.89 0.04 0.97
N HIS A 623 -31.93 0.62 0.27
CA HIS A 623 -31.33 0.16 -0.99
C HIS A 623 -29.80 0.14 -0.87
N CYS A 624 -29.29 -0.48 0.21
CA CYS A 624 -27.88 -0.40 0.59
C CYS A 624 -26.94 -0.96 -0.49
N GLY A 625 -27.36 -2.00 -1.24
CA GLY A 625 -26.59 -2.57 -2.34
C GLY A 625 -26.47 -1.68 -3.58
N GLU A 626 -27.47 -0.82 -3.83
CA GLU A 626 -27.60 -0.01 -5.04
C GLU A 626 -27.40 1.49 -4.81
N SER A 627 -26.97 1.90 -3.61
CA SER A 627 -26.89 3.33 -3.23
C SER A 627 -26.00 4.14 -4.17
N GLY A 628 -24.90 3.57 -4.67
CA GLY A 628 -24.06 4.22 -5.69
C GLY A 628 -24.80 4.46 -7.02
N ALA A 629 -25.54 3.47 -7.51
CA ALA A 629 -26.33 3.59 -8.74
C ALA A 629 -27.43 4.65 -8.59
N ILE A 630 -28.12 4.68 -7.45
CA ILE A 630 -29.11 5.72 -7.13
C ILE A 630 -28.46 7.11 -7.15
N GLY A 631 -27.31 7.26 -6.53
CA GLY A 631 -26.58 8.52 -6.45
C GLY A 631 -26.25 9.14 -7.79
N CYS A 632 -25.80 8.33 -8.75
CA CYS A 632 -25.50 8.82 -10.09
C CYS A 632 -26.77 9.15 -10.90
N ALA A 633 -27.85 8.36 -10.76
CA ALA A 633 -29.15 8.71 -11.35
C ALA A 633 -29.70 10.04 -10.83
N LEU A 634 -29.53 10.32 -9.53
CA LEU A 634 -29.88 11.60 -8.90
C LEU A 634 -29.08 12.78 -9.46
N GLU A 635 -27.79 12.58 -9.77
CA GLU A 635 -26.96 13.62 -10.37
C GLU A 635 -27.35 13.90 -11.83
N VAL A 636 -27.64 12.87 -12.61
CA VAL A 636 -28.17 13.05 -13.98
C VAL A 636 -29.50 13.80 -13.94
N ARG A 637 -30.39 13.44 -13.03
CA ARG A 637 -31.65 14.17 -12.82
C ARG A 637 -31.42 15.65 -12.53
N ARG A 638 -30.37 15.98 -11.77
CA ARG A 638 -29.99 17.38 -11.50
C ARG A 638 -29.53 18.09 -12.78
N LEU A 639 -28.67 17.46 -13.57
CA LEU A 639 -28.17 18.01 -14.85
C LEU A 639 -29.30 18.18 -15.87
N TRP A 640 -30.26 17.25 -15.91
CA TRP A 640 -31.44 17.34 -16.76
C TRP A 640 -32.34 18.54 -16.40
N ARG A 641 -32.46 18.87 -15.11
CA ARG A 641 -33.16 20.09 -14.66
C ARG A 641 -32.48 21.39 -15.09
N ASP A 642 -31.21 21.33 -15.49
CA ASP A 642 -30.45 22.44 -16.07
C ASP A 642 -30.57 22.47 -17.63
N ASP A 643 -31.62 21.87 -18.20
CA ASP A 643 -31.98 21.82 -19.64
C ASP A 643 -30.95 21.12 -20.56
N GLN A 644 -30.18 20.16 -20.05
CA GLN A 644 -29.28 19.35 -20.89
C GLN A 644 -29.98 18.09 -21.45
N PRO A 645 -30.06 17.91 -22.79
CA PRO A 645 -30.59 16.69 -23.39
C PRO A 645 -29.63 15.51 -23.17
N THR A 646 -30.17 14.29 -23.04
CA THR A 646 -29.34 13.10 -22.87
C THR A 646 -28.53 12.77 -24.12
N SER A 647 -27.30 12.34 -23.89
CA SER A 647 -26.33 11.84 -24.88
C SER A 647 -26.37 10.31 -25.02
N PHE A 648 -27.16 9.61 -24.21
CA PHE A 648 -27.21 8.16 -24.15
C PHE A 648 -27.62 7.53 -25.50
N ILE A 649 -26.88 6.52 -25.95
CA ILE A 649 -27.09 5.85 -27.25
C ILE A 649 -28.42 5.08 -27.34
N GLY A 650 -29.10 4.83 -26.22
CA GLY A 650 -30.29 4.00 -26.13
C GLY A 650 -29.97 2.51 -25.91
N ILE A 651 -30.89 1.80 -25.25
CA ILE A 651 -30.70 0.40 -24.82
C ILE A 651 -30.51 -0.53 -26.03
N ASP A 652 -31.30 -0.37 -27.09
CA ASP A 652 -31.18 -1.19 -28.30
C ASP A 652 -29.84 -1.06 -29.03
N ARG A 653 -29.22 0.12 -28.98
CA ARG A 653 -27.86 0.32 -29.52
C ARG A 653 -26.83 -0.27 -28.57
N ALA A 654 -27.03 -0.13 -27.26
CA ALA A 654 -26.17 -0.74 -26.24
C ALA A 654 -26.08 -2.28 -26.39
N ARG A 655 -27.19 -2.97 -26.71
CA ARG A 655 -27.22 -4.43 -26.99
C ARG A 655 -26.32 -4.87 -28.15
N ARG A 656 -26.18 -3.99 -29.15
CA ARG A 656 -25.39 -4.25 -30.36
C ARG A 656 -23.93 -3.87 -30.18
N VAL A 657 -23.57 -3.32 -29.02
CA VAL A 657 -22.17 -3.07 -28.69
C VAL A 657 -21.43 -4.40 -28.70
N ARG A 658 -20.52 -4.53 -29.66
CA ARG A 658 -19.51 -5.59 -29.68
C ARG A 658 -18.19 -4.94 -29.34
N HIS A 659 -17.34 -5.65 -28.63
CA HIS A 659 -16.01 -5.13 -28.36
C HIS A 659 -14.96 -6.21 -28.51
N ARG A 660 -13.76 -5.78 -28.88
CA ARG A 660 -12.55 -6.61 -28.90
C ARG A 660 -11.49 -5.92 -28.08
N THR A 661 -10.95 -6.62 -27.08
CA THR A 661 -9.83 -6.11 -26.27
C THR A 661 -8.52 -6.62 -26.85
N ILE A 662 -7.56 -5.71 -27.07
CA ILE A 662 -6.23 -5.99 -27.61
C ILE A 662 -5.20 -5.33 -26.70
N ARG A 663 -4.26 -6.12 -26.17
CA ARG A 663 -3.14 -5.63 -25.36
C ARG A 663 -1.89 -6.45 -25.69
N ARG A 664 -1.05 -5.93 -26.57
CA ARG A 664 0.15 -6.62 -27.10
C ARG A 664 1.29 -5.62 -27.36
N GLU A 665 2.47 -6.08 -27.74
CA GLU A 665 3.62 -5.19 -27.99
C GLU A 665 3.30 -4.07 -29.00
N GLU A 666 2.42 -4.32 -29.97
CA GLU A 666 1.96 -3.35 -30.96
C GLU A 666 1.10 -2.23 -30.36
N THR A 667 0.50 -2.45 -29.19
CA THR A 667 -0.29 -1.45 -28.46
C THR A 667 0.58 -0.55 -27.57
N ARG A 668 1.90 -0.74 -27.56
CA ARG A 668 2.81 0.03 -26.70
C ARG A 668 2.74 1.54 -27.01
N CYS A 669 2.75 2.34 -25.95
CA CYS A 669 2.72 3.79 -26.00
C CYS A 669 4.14 4.31 -26.20
N HIS A 670 4.40 4.98 -27.32
CA HIS A 670 5.72 5.57 -27.61
C HIS A 670 5.81 7.07 -27.32
N PHE A 671 4.83 7.64 -26.62
CA PHE A 671 4.77 9.08 -26.35
C PHE A 671 5.72 9.54 -25.23
N CYS A 672 6.28 8.62 -24.45
CA CYS A 672 7.30 8.91 -23.45
C CYS A 672 8.25 7.72 -23.23
N LYS A 673 9.30 7.93 -22.45
CA LYS A 673 10.32 6.90 -22.17
C LYS A 673 9.81 5.72 -21.35
N ASN A 674 8.61 5.81 -20.76
CA ASN A 674 8.03 4.73 -19.97
C ASN A 674 7.54 3.58 -20.85
N LEU A 675 7.34 3.82 -22.16
CA LEU A 675 6.99 2.80 -23.14
C LEU A 675 5.87 1.86 -22.66
N CYS A 676 4.81 2.41 -22.05
CA CYS A 676 3.81 1.59 -21.36
C CYS A 676 2.95 0.80 -22.35
N LEU A 677 2.63 -0.46 -22.05
CA LEU A 677 1.63 -1.21 -22.82
C LEU A 677 0.24 -0.57 -22.60
N ARG A 678 -0.55 -0.42 -23.66
CA ARG A 678 -1.92 0.11 -23.61
C ARG A 678 -2.92 -1.01 -23.86
N THR A 679 -4.12 -0.87 -23.35
CA THR A 679 -5.21 -1.78 -23.69
C THR A 679 -6.14 -1.07 -24.65
N PHE A 680 -6.26 -1.58 -25.87
CA PHE A 680 -7.20 -1.09 -26.88
C PHE A 680 -8.49 -1.89 -26.76
N ILE A 681 -9.59 -1.19 -26.58
CA ILE A 681 -10.94 -1.77 -26.60
C ILE A 681 -11.60 -1.24 -27.87
N ASP A 682 -11.64 -2.07 -28.91
CA ASP A 682 -12.27 -1.73 -30.18
C ASP A 682 -13.76 -2.01 -30.06
N VAL A 683 -14.57 -0.97 -30.00
CA VAL A 683 -16.00 -1.01 -29.77
C VAL A 683 -16.74 -0.77 -31.08
N HIS A 684 -17.50 -1.76 -31.53
CA HIS A 684 -18.45 -1.61 -32.62
C HIS A 684 -19.79 -1.16 -32.06
N THR A 685 -20.30 -0.02 -32.51
CA THR A 685 -21.61 0.52 -32.10
C THR A 685 -22.58 0.48 -33.29
N ALA A 686 -23.88 0.68 -33.07
CA ALA A 686 -24.84 0.73 -34.18
C ALA A 686 -24.66 1.96 -35.09
N ASP A 687 -24.03 3.04 -34.61
CA ASP A 687 -23.76 4.24 -35.42
C ASP A 687 -22.70 3.98 -36.50
N SER A 688 -21.90 2.93 -36.33
CA SER A 688 -20.93 2.45 -37.31
C SER A 688 -21.59 1.78 -38.53
N ASP A 689 -22.84 1.32 -38.41
CA ASP A 689 -23.62 0.73 -39.50
C ASP A 689 -24.13 1.80 -40.49
N ALA A 690 -24.09 3.09 -40.13
CA ALA A 690 -24.35 4.19 -41.06
C ALA A 690 -23.23 4.33 -42.13
N ALA A 691 -22.12 3.60 -41.97
CA ALA A 691 -21.03 3.48 -42.93
C ALA A 691 -21.13 2.21 -43.80
N GLY A 692 -22.34 1.84 -44.24
CA GLY A 692 -22.56 0.87 -45.32
C GLY A 692 -22.41 -0.61 -44.90
N PRO A 693 -23.28 -1.52 -45.40
CA PRO A 693 -23.21 -2.93 -45.05
C PRO A 693 -22.31 -3.67 -46.04
N GLU A 694 -21.19 -4.23 -45.57
CA GLU A 694 -20.57 -5.49 -46.02
C GLU A 694 -19.15 -5.62 -45.45
N ALA A 695 -19.04 -6.18 -44.24
CA ALA A 695 -17.81 -6.86 -43.83
C ALA A 695 -18.15 -7.97 -42.84
N ALA A 696 -18.48 -9.14 -43.39
CA ALA A 696 -18.45 -10.38 -42.62
C ALA A 696 -17.06 -10.56 -42.00
N ILE A 697 -17.05 -11.06 -40.77
CA ILE A 697 -15.85 -11.44 -40.01
C ILE A 697 -15.00 -12.37 -40.88
N GLN A 698 -13.88 -11.85 -41.39
CA GLN A 698 -12.77 -12.65 -41.90
C GLN A 698 -11.59 -12.48 -40.93
N GLU A 699 -11.07 -13.60 -40.44
CA GLU A 699 -9.75 -13.65 -39.83
C GLU A 699 -8.71 -13.24 -40.88
N SER A 700 -8.37 -11.95 -40.93
CA SER A 700 -7.28 -11.47 -41.77
C SER A 700 -5.94 -11.77 -41.09
N SER A 701 -5.27 -12.79 -41.60
CA SER A 701 -3.82 -12.93 -41.50
C SER A 701 -3.16 -11.81 -42.33
N GLY A 702 -2.38 -10.94 -41.69
CA GLY A 702 -1.45 -10.01 -42.38
C GLY A 702 -1.59 -8.51 -42.06
N ASP A 703 -0.58 -7.99 -41.36
CA ASP A 703 0.14 -6.72 -41.61
C ASP A 703 -0.54 -5.33 -41.54
N SER A 704 -1.56 -5.15 -40.70
CA SER A 704 -1.82 -3.84 -40.07
C SER A 704 -2.34 -3.95 -38.63
N ALA A 705 -1.56 -4.61 -37.77
CA ALA A 705 -1.97 -5.05 -36.42
C ALA A 705 -2.39 -3.95 -35.41
N SER A 706 -2.41 -2.67 -35.78
CA SER A 706 -2.74 -1.55 -34.87
C SER A 706 -3.91 -0.66 -35.29
N ALA A 707 -4.57 -0.86 -36.43
CA ALA A 707 -5.77 -0.07 -36.77
C ALA A 707 -7.04 -0.78 -36.24
N PRO A 708 -8.05 -0.05 -35.70
CA PRO A 708 -9.32 -0.66 -35.37
C PRO A 708 -9.99 -1.18 -36.65
N PRO A 709 -10.73 -2.31 -36.62
CA PRO A 709 -11.45 -2.80 -37.79
C PRO A 709 -12.43 -1.73 -38.32
N PRO A 710 -12.78 -1.75 -39.62
CA PRO A 710 -13.78 -0.83 -40.17
C PRO A 710 -15.06 -0.84 -39.33
N GLY A 711 -15.61 0.33 -39.02
CA GLY A 711 -16.78 0.48 -38.15
C GLY A 711 -16.51 0.31 -36.64
N HIS A 712 -15.27 0.14 -36.18
CA HIS A 712 -14.99 0.10 -34.74
C HIS A 712 -14.42 1.42 -34.24
N ARG A 713 -14.97 1.96 -33.15
CA ARG A 713 -14.39 3.06 -32.38
C ARG A 713 -13.51 2.49 -31.28
N ARG A 714 -12.27 2.95 -31.18
CA ARG A 714 -11.35 2.48 -30.16
C ARG A 714 -11.42 3.33 -28.89
N VAL A 715 -11.44 2.65 -27.75
CA VAL A 715 -11.27 3.21 -26.41
C VAL A 715 -9.94 2.70 -25.88
N ILE A 716 -9.04 3.61 -25.51
CA ILE A 716 -7.72 3.22 -25.02
C ILE A 716 -7.67 3.34 -23.50
N VAL A 717 -7.55 2.20 -22.83
CA VAL A 717 -7.29 2.14 -21.40
C VAL A 717 -5.78 2.21 -21.18
N ALA A 718 -5.35 3.28 -20.52
CA ALA A 718 -3.96 3.51 -20.18
C ALA A 718 -3.81 4.17 -18.81
N ASN A 719 -2.64 3.95 -18.20
CA ASN A 719 -2.27 4.45 -16.87
C ASN A 719 -2.00 5.96 -16.83
N CYS A 720 -2.01 6.64 -17.97
CA CYS A 720 -1.81 8.09 -18.04
C CYS A 720 -2.59 8.68 -19.23
N ASP A 721 -2.93 9.96 -19.15
CA ASP A 721 -3.74 10.65 -20.16
C ASP A 721 -3.09 10.61 -21.55
N LYS A 722 -1.75 10.74 -21.60
CA LYS A 722 -0.99 10.61 -22.83
C LYS A 722 -1.18 9.24 -23.47
N GLY A 723 -1.29 8.19 -22.67
CA GLY A 723 -1.47 6.83 -23.19
C GLY A 723 -2.88 6.56 -23.67
N ARG A 724 -3.88 7.41 -23.37
CA ARG A 724 -5.29 7.20 -23.73
C ARG A 724 -5.64 7.64 -25.15
N VAL A 725 -4.69 8.18 -25.90
CA VAL A 725 -4.91 8.69 -27.27
C VAL A 725 -4.29 7.80 -28.33
N GLU A 726 -4.86 7.83 -29.52
CA GLU A 726 -4.43 7.02 -30.67
C GLU A 726 -3.21 7.64 -31.36
N ASP A 727 -3.27 8.95 -31.61
CA ASP A 727 -2.29 9.65 -32.42
C ASP A 727 -1.53 10.76 -31.67
N LEU A 728 -0.36 11.12 -32.23
CA LEU A 728 0.54 12.14 -31.69
C LEU A 728 -0.08 13.55 -31.69
N GLY A 729 -0.97 13.86 -32.62
CA GLY A 729 -1.65 15.15 -32.73
C GLY A 729 -2.67 15.35 -31.60
N GLU A 730 -3.52 14.36 -31.35
CA GLU A 730 -4.43 14.36 -30.20
C GLU A 730 -3.65 14.42 -28.87
N MET A 731 -2.58 13.62 -28.74
CA MET A 731 -1.69 13.70 -27.57
C MET A 731 -1.14 15.11 -27.37
N ARG A 732 -0.73 15.79 -28.44
CA ARG A 732 -0.21 17.16 -28.39
C ARG A 732 -1.27 18.16 -27.97
N ARG A 733 -2.53 18.00 -28.39
CA ARG A 733 -3.66 18.85 -27.97
C ARG A 733 -3.97 18.67 -26.50
N ILE A 734 -4.22 17.44 -26.04
CA ILE A 734 -4.47 17.15 -24.62
C ILE A 734 -3.32 17.67 -23.76
N LYS A 735 -2.07 17.45 -24.20
CA LYS A 735 -0.91 17.96 -23.50
C LYS A 735 -0.89 19.50 -23.49
N ALA A 736 -1.23 20.17 -24.59
CA ALA A 736 -1.26 21.62 -24.66
C ALA A 736 -2.33 22.21 -23.73
N ASP A 737 -3.52 21.61 -23.69
CA ASP A 737 -4.61 22.02 -22.80
C ASP A 737 -4.21 21.81 -21.33
N LEU A 738 -3.62 20.66 -21.02
CA LEU A 738 -3.13 20.34 -19.68
C LEU A 738 -1.98 21.28 -19.26
N ASP A 739 -1.03 21.53 -20.16
CA ASP A 739 0.09 22.46 -19.94
C ASP A 739 -0.45 23.89 -19.73
N ASP A 740 -1.57 24.26 -20.35
CA ASP A 740 -2.22 25.55 -20.13
C ASP A 740 -2.89 25.64 -18.76
N VAL A 741 -3.63 24.60 -18.35
CA VAL A 741 -4.21 24.51 -17.00
C VAL A 741 -3.12 24.58 -15.94
N VAL A 742 -2.05 23.79 -16.10
CA VAL A 742 -0.88 23.78 -15.20
C VAL A 742 -0.19 25.14 -15.13
N ARG A 743 -0.10 25.86 -16.24
CA ARG A 743 0.49 27.21 -16.30
C ARG A 743 -0.37 28.26 -15.60
N ARG A 744 -1.69 28.16 -15.68
CA ARG A 744 -2.64 29.07 -14.99
C ARG A 744 -2.77 28.77 -13.50
N ASN A 745 -2.30 27.60 -13.06
CA ASN A 745 -2.43 27.10 -11.69
C ASN A 745 -1.05 26.70 -11.16
N PRO A 746 -0.23 27.62 -10.65
CA PRO A 746 1.10 27.29 -10.19
C PRO A 746 1.09 26.29 -9.02
N ASN A 747 1.97 25.29 -9.09
CA ASN A 747 2.29 24.42 -7.96
C ASN A 747 3.58 24.89 -7.28
N PHE A 748 3.45 25.66 -6.20
CA PHE A 748 4.60 26.24 -5.52
C PHE A 748 5.46 25.20 -4.80
N LEU A 749 4.93 24.03 -4.41
CA LEU A 749 5.74 22.93 -3.88
C LEU A 749 6.64 22.33 -4.95
N GLU A 750 6.12 22.03 -6.14
CA GLU A 750 6.94 21.52 -7.26
C GLU A 750 8.00 22.55 -7.68
N ILE A 751 7.61 23.83 -7.74
CA ILE A 751 8.53 24.91 -8.06
C ILE A 751 9.62 25.04 -6.99
N ALA A 752 9.28 24.96 -5.71
CA ALA A 752 10.23 24.94 -4.60
C ALA A 752 11.16 23.73 -4.68
N ALA A 753 10.62 22.51 -4.84
CA ALA A 753 11.36 21.26 -4.97
C ALA A 753 12.41 21.27 -6.10
N ARG A 754 12.14 22.00 -7.18
CA ARG A 754 13.10 22.20 -8.28
C ARG A 754 14.06 23.34 -8.04
N SER A 755 13.61 24.44 -7.45
CA SER A 755 14.43 25.65 -7.29
C SER A 755 15.37 25.59 -6.08
N VAL A 756 15.03 24.82 -5.04
CA VAL A 756 15.82 24.67 -3.81
C VAL A 756 17.23 24.09 -4.05
N PHE A 757 17.41 23.30 -5.11
CA PHE A 757 18.70 22.74 -5.52
C PHE A 757 19.39 23.52 -6.64
N LYS A 758 18.80 24.62 -7.15
CA LYS A 758 19.42 25.45 -8.18
C LYS A 758 20.54 26.30 -7.60
N ARG A 759 21.38 26.84 -8.50
CA ARG A 759 22.44 27.78 -8.15
C ARG A 759 21.82 29.03 -7.46
N PRO A 760 22.15 29.31 -6.19
CA PRO A 760 21.84 30.58 -5.56
C PRO A 760 22.81 31.67 -6.05
N ASP A 761 22.39 32.92 -5.89
CA ASP A 761 23.29 34.06 -6.07
C ASP A 761 24.07 34.27 -4.78
N VAL A 762 25.40 34.13 -4.83
CA VAL A 762 26.29 34.14 -3.67
C VAL A 762 27.64 34.70 -4.06
N ASP A 763 28.09 35.70 -3.30
CA ASP A 763 29.42 36.27 -3.44
C ASP A 763 30.49 35.31 -2.91
N PRO A 764 31.59 35.06 -3.67
CA PRO A 764 32.70 34.28 -3.17
C PRO A 764 33.36 34.95 -1.96
N VAL A 765 33.30 34.29 -0.80
CA VAL A 765 34.07 34.69 0.40
C VAL A 765 35.48 34.12 0.39
N ALA A 766 35.75 33.17 -0.51
CA ALA A 766 37.05 32.58 -0.78
C ALA A 766 38.08 33.66 -1.17
N GLY A 767 38.79 34.17 -0.15
CA GLY A 767 39.90 35.10 -0.33
C GLY A 767 39.59 36.59 -0.17
N SER A 768 38.47 37.01 0.46
CA SER A 768 38.31 38.43 0.80
C SER A 768 39.24 38.80 1.98
N PRO A 769 40.16 39.78 1.84
CA PRO A 769 41.15 40.11 2.86
C PRO A 769 40.47 40.73 4.08
N THR A 770 40.85 40.29 5.28
CA THR A 770 40.67 41.10 6.49
C THR A 770 41.35 42.44 6.25
N ARG A 771 40.59 43.52 6.47
CA ARG A 771 40.97 44.90 6.16
C ARG A 771 42.30 45.30 6.86
N HIS A 772 43.20 45.87 6.06
CA HIS A 772 44.24 46.88 6.34
C HIS A 772 45.38 46.55 7.33
N GLY A 773 46.56 46.22 6.77
CA GLY A 773 47.85 46.22 7.49
C GLY A 773 49.05 46.05 6.54
N ILE A 774 50.08 46.89 6.70
CA ILE A 774 51.21 47.14 5.79
C ILE A 774 52.27 46.02 5.85
N LEU A 775 52.09 44.85 5.20
CA LEU A 775 53.19 43.87 5.05
C LEU A 775 53.15 43.07 3.72
N ALA A 776 54.03 43.42 2.78
CA ALA A 776 54.18 42.79 1.46
C ALA A 776 54.77 41.35 1.42
N PRO A 777 55.67 40.91 2.34
CA PRO A 777 56.22 39.55 2.32
C PRO A 777 55.20 38.47 2.70
N LEU A 778 54.25 38.81 3.58
CA LEU A 778 53.13 37.93 3.95
C LEU A 778 52.21 37.69 2.73
N ARG A 779 51.93 38.70 1.89
CA ARG A 779 51.10 38.52 0.69
C ARG A 779 51.53 37.36 -0.24
N ARG A 780 52.84 37.09 -0.42
CA ARG A 780 53.32 35.97 -1.26
C ARG A 780 53.03 34.61 -0.62
N ARG A 781 53.29 34.44 0.68
CA ARG A 781 53.05 33.19 1.43
C ARG A 781 51.55 32.88 1.55
N TRP A 782 50.74 33.92 1.74
CA TRP A 782 49.28 33.83 1.77
C TRP A 782 48.69 33.54 0.38
N GLY A 783 49.24 34.17 -0.68
CA GLY A 783 48.88 33.87 -2.06
C GLY A 783 49.16 32.42 -2.47
N ALA A 784 50.28 31.85 -2.04
CA ALA A 784 50.63 30.45 -2.30
C ALA A 784 49.71 29.45 -1.57
N ARG A 785 49.42 29.67 -0.27
CA ARG A 785 48.46 28.85 0.48
C ARG A 785 47.04 28.93 -0.11
N ARG A 786 46.63 30.14 -0.55
CA ARG A 786 45.35 30.37 -1.22
C ARG A 786 45.25 29.63 -2.55
N PHE A 787 46.30 29.71 -3.37
CA PHE A 787 46.35 28.99 -4.65
C PHE A 787 46.25 27.48 -4.42
N ALA A 788 46.99 26.94 -3.45
CA ALA A 788 46.93 25.53 -3.09
C ALA A 788 45.53 25.09 -2.59
N ALA A 789 44.87 25.89 -1.75
CA ALA A 789 43.52 25.63 -1.29
C ALA A 789 42.50 25.66 -2.44
N MET A 790 42.57 26.65 -3.32
CA MET A 790 41.70 26.72 -4.49
C MET A 790 41.92 25.56 -5.46
N GLU A 791 43.16 25.13 -5.65
CA GLU A 791 43.47 23.98 -6.51
C GLU A 791 42.93 22.67 -5.92
N LYS A 792 42.98 22.49 -4.58
CA LYS A 792 42.28 21.40 -3.89
C LYS A 792 40.77 21.45 -4.15
N ARG A 793 40.15 22.62 -3.95
CA ARG A 793 38.70 22.84 -4.12
C ARG A 793 38.23 22.54 -5.54
N ARG A 794 39.03 22.84 -6.58
CA ARG A 794 38.71 22.55 -8.00
C ARG A 794 38.63 21.06 -8.32
N LYS A 795 39.33 20.22 -7.55
CA LYS A 795 39.32 18.75 -7.74
C LYS A 795 38.11 18.08 -7.07
N LEU A 796 37.41 18.79 -6.19
CA LEU A 796 36.27 18.23 -5.49
C LEU A 796 35.07 18.07 -6.41
N ARG A 797 34.35 16.99 -6.20
CA ARG A 797 33.01 16.77 -6.73
C ARG A 797 32.18 16.07 -5.66
N ILE A 798 31.10 16.73 -5.24
CA ILE A 798 30.35 16.39 -4.03
C ILE A 798 28.95 15.95 -4.46
N GLY A 799 28.56 14.74 -4.06
CA GLY A 799 27.22 14.19 -4.24
C GLY A 799 26.33 14.51 -3.05
N LEU A 800 25.14 15.07 -3.27
CA LEU A 800 24.14 15.34 -2.23
C LEU A 800 22.85 14.58 -2.53
N PRO A 801 22.29 13.79 -1.59
CA PRO A 801 21.03 13.11 -1.81
C PRO A 801 19.85 14.11 -1.76
N ARG A 802 18.92 14.08 -2.72
CA ARG A 802 17.68 14.87 -2.67
C ARG A 802 16.65 14.25 -1.72
N VAL A 803 16.85 14.42 -0.42
CA VAL A 803 16.00 13.79 0.60
C VAL A 803 15.80 14.69 1.82
N LEU A 804 14.72 14.46 2.57
CA LEU A 804 14.51 15.01 3.91
C LEU A 804 14.62 16.55 3.96
N ASN A 805 15.32 17.08 4.96
CA ASN A 805 15.44 18.52 5.21
C ASN A 805 16.20 19.27 4.12
N LEU A 806 16.92 18.58 3.22
CA LEU A 806 17.59 19.24 2.09
C LEU A 806 16.58 19.90 1.13
N TYR A 807 15.32 19.46 1.12
CA TYR A 807 14.23 20.17 0.42
C TYR A 807 13.84 21.52 1.03
N SER A 808 14.38 21.87 2.19
CA SER A 808 14.21 23.17 2.86
C SER A 808 15.51 23.93 3.08
N SER A 809 16.67 23.25 3.06
CA SER A 809 17.97 23.83 3.45
C SER A 809 19.06 23.70 2.38
N ALA A 810 18.82 23.08 1.23
CA ALA A 810 19.83 22.99 0.17
C ALA A 810 20.42 24.35 -0.28
N PRO A 811 19.69 25.48 -0.35
CA PRO A 811 20.25 26.77 -0.72
C PRO A 811 21.39 27.20 0.21
N PHE A 812 21.29 26.85 1.51
CA PHE A 812 22.36 27.09 2.48
C PHE A 812 23.63 26.32 2.10
N PHE A 813 23.54 25.00 1.90
CA PHE A 813 24.74 24.20 1.62
C PHE A 813 25.34 24.51 0.25
N VAL A 814 24.50 24.72 -0.77
CA VAL A 814 24.96 25.11 -2.11
C VAL A 814 25.65 26.48 -2.02
N GLY A 815 25.03 27.44 -1.33
CA GLY A 815 25.61 28.75 -1.10
C GLY A 815 26.92 28.70 -0.33
N TYR A 816 26.99 27.91 0.75
CA TYR A 816 28.19 27.70 1.56
C TYR A 816 29.38 27.21 0.73
N PHE A 817 29.20 26.12 -0.03
CA PHE A 817 30.27 25.57 -0.85
C PHE A 817 30.67 26.52 -1.99
N MET A 818 29.71 27.21 -2.60
CA MET A 818 29.98 28.19 -3.65
C MET A 818 30.71 29.42 -3.12
N ALA A 819 30.36 29.91 -1.93
CA ALA A 819 31.06 31.00 -1.25
C ALA A 819 32.54 30.63 -1.02
N LEU A 820 32.82 29.36 -0.73
CA LEU A 820 34.18 28.81 -0.60
C LEU A 820 34.89 28.58 -1.95
N GLY A 821 34.26 28.90 -3.08
CA GLY A 821 34.90 28.88 -4.40
C GLY A 821 34.71 27.58 -5.19
N LEU A 822 33.79 26.71 -4.77
CA LEU A 822 33.36 25.58 -5.61
C LEU A 822 32.41 26.09 -6.70
N SER A 823 32.55 25.56 -7.91
CA SER A 823 31.57 25.80 -8.96
C SER A 823 30.32 24.95 -8.74
N TYR A 824 29.15 25.47 -9.11
CA TYR A 824 27.89 24.72 -9.01
C TYR A 824 27.94 23.35 -9.72
N ARG A 825 28.71 23.21 -10.80
CA ARG A 825 28.89 21.94 -11.54
C ARG A 825 29.60 20.84 -10.73
N GLN A 826 30.28 21.22 -9.65
CA GLN A 826 30.92 20.26 -8.72
C GLN A 826 29.95 19.72 -7.68
N LEU A 827 28.78 20.36 -7.50
CA LEU A 827 27.72 19.93 -6.60
C LEU A 827 26.69 19.16 -7.42
N VAL A 828 26.55 17.87 -7.14
CA VAL A 828 25.73 16.96 -7.94
C VAL A 828 24.72 16.28 -7.05
N PHE A 829 23.49 16.18 -7.53
CA PHE A 829 22.38 15.67 -6.74
C PHE A 829 21.90 14.32 -7.27
N SER A 830 21.37 13.47 -6.40
CA SER A 830 20.65 12.26 -6.84
C SER A 830 19.38 12.63 -7.62
N ALA A 831 18.77 11.66 -8.30
CA ALA A 831 17.49 11.86 -8.98
C ALA A 831 16.36 12.19 -7.97
N TYR A 832 15.22 12.64 -8.48
CA TYR A 832 13.99 12.70 -7.68
C TYR A 832 13.53 11.28 -7.35
N THR A 833 12.80 11.08 -6.26
CA THR A 833 12.28 9.76 -5.93
C THR A 833 11.29 9.29 -7.00
N ASP A 834 11.47 8.06 -7.47
CA ASP A 834 10.48 7.28 -8.20
C ASP A 834 10.54 5.82 -7.73
N GLN A 835 9.59 4.99 -8.19
CA GLN A 835 9.55 3.57 -7.80
C GLN A 835 10.84 2.84 -8.22
N ASP A 836 11.39 3.11 -9.40
CA ASP A 836 12.61 2.46 -9.89
C ASP A 836 13.84 2.78 -9.00
N LEU A 837 14.02 4.05 -8.61
CA LEU A 837 15.05 4.48 -7.66
C LEU A 837 14.89 3.77 -6.31
N TYR A 838 13.66 3.74 -5.76
CA TYR A 838 13.40 3.06 -4.49
C TYR A 838 13.70 1.56 -4.56
N HIS A 839 13.20 0.86 -5.58
CA HIS A 839 13.37 -0.59 -5.73
C HIS A 839 14.84 -0.98 -5.88
N ARG A 840 15.63 -0.24 -6.67
CA ARG A 840 17.08 -0.46 -6.76
C ARG A 840 17.78 -0.28 -5.42
N GLY A 841 17.41 0.77 -4.68
CA GLY A 841 17.99 1.08 -3.38
C GLY A 841 17.63 0.09 -2.27
N ALA A 842 16.38 -0.36 -2.23
CA ALA A 842 15.80 -1.18 -1.16
C ALA A 842 16.47 -2.55 -1.00
N ARG A 843 17.20 -3.02 -2.02
CA ARG A 843 17.98 -4.27 -2.00
C ARG A 843 19.22 -4.21 -1.11
N ARG A 844 19.67 -3.02 -0.71
CA ARG A 844 20.87 -2.83 0.13
C ARG A 844 20.62 -3.01 1.62
N GLY A 845 19.37 -2.86 2.07
CA GLY A 845 18.98 -2.98 3.48
C GLY A 845 17.71 -2.19 3.78
N SER A 846 17.23 -2.30 5.02
CA SER A 846 16.05 -1.58 5.52
C SER A 846 16.43 -0.58 6.62
N ILE A 847 15.78 0.59 6.61
CA ILE A 847 15.79 1.57 7.70
C ILE A 847 14.34 1.67 8.20
N ASP A 848 14.04 1.23 9.42
CA ASP A 848 12.64 1.02 9.88
C ASP A 848 11.90 2.13 10.70
N PRO A 849 12.31 3.41 10.77
CA PRO A 849 11.57 4.42 11.51
C PRO A 849 10.41 5.06 10.72
N CYS A 850 10.60 5.57 9.50
CA CYS A 850 9.52 6.16 8.67
C CYS A 850 9.83 6.05 7.17
N PHE A 851 8.79 6.13 6.31
CA PHE A 851 8.96 6.00 4.85
C PHE A 851 10.00 6.98 4.25
N PRO A 852 9.96 8.30 4.52
CA PRO A 852 10.95 9.23 3.99
C PRO A 852 12.39 8.90 4.39
N SER A 853 12.61 8.32 5.57
CA SER A 853 13.95 7.92 6.02
C SER A 853 14.52 6.74 5.23
N LYS A 854 13.67 5.82 4.73
CA LYS A 854 14.11 4.69 3.90
C LYS A 854 14.75 5.16 2.58
N LEU A 855 14.28 6.28 2.05
CA LEU A 855 14.77 6.86 0.81
C LEU A 855 16.25 7.26 0.89
N GLY A 856 16.80 7.47 2.09
CA GLY A 856 18.23 7.75 2.27
C GLY A 856 19.14 6.73 1.55
N ILE A 857 18.87 5.43 1.72
CA ILE A 857 19.62 4.35 1.04
C ILE A 857 19.49 4.47 -0.47
N ALA A 858 18.27 4.65 -0.96
CA ALA A 858 18.01 4.69 -2.40
C ALA A 858 18.67 5.88 -3.10
N HIS A 859 18.68 7.05 -2.47
CA HIS A 859 19.33 8.23 -3.04
C HIS A 859 20.86 8.15 -2.96
N VAL A 860 21.44 7.55 -1.91
CA VAL A 860 22.89 7.31 -1.85
C VAL A 860 23.31 6.24 -2.86
N HIS A 861 22.52 5.17 -3.01
CA HIS A 861 22.72 4.17 -4.05
C HIS A 861 22.73 4.80 -5.45
N ASP A 862 21.78 5.69 -5.75
CA ASP A 862 21.73 6.44 -7.01
C ASP A 862 22.99 7.31 -7.24
N LEU A 863 23.53 7.92 -6.18
CA LEU A 863 24.79 8.67 -6.28
C LEU A 863 25.98 7.79 -6.63
N LEU A 864 26.04 6.57 -6.07
CA LEU A 864 27.13 5.63 -6.33
C LEU A 864 27.01 5.00 -7.73
N GLU A 865 25.86 4.39 -8.04
CA GLU A 865 25.71 3.58 -9.25
C GLU A 865 25.48 4.42 -10.51
N ARG A 866 24.76 5.54 -10.41
CA ARG A 866 24.43 6.36 -11.60
C ARG A 866 25.32 7.58 -11.73
N VAL A 867 25.56 8.30 -10.62
CA VAL A 867 26.28 9.58 -10.69
C VAL A 867 27.79 9.36 -10.70
N HIS A 868 28.33 8.54 -9.79
CA HIS A 868 29.77 8.27 -9.70
C HIS A 868 30.27 7.46 -10.90
N ALA A 869 29.51 6.45 -11.37
CA ALA A 869 29.86 5.67 -12.55
C ALA A 869 30.03 6.52 -13.83
N ARG A 870 29.21 7.56 -14.02
CA ARG A 870 29.33 8.48 -15.18
C ARG A 870 30.51 9.42 -15.06
N LYS A 871 30.73 9.96 -13.86
CA LYS A 871 31.86 10.83 -13.55
C LYS A 871 32.18 10.66 -12.06
N PRO A 872 33.44 10.41 -11.67
CA PRO A 872 33.76 10.14 -10.28
C PRO A 872 33.31 11.26 -9.33
N LEU A 873 32.71 10.87 -8.21
CA LEU A 873 32.52 11.69 -7.03
C LEU A 873 33.75 11.54 -6.12
N THR A 874 34.13 12.62 -5.46
CA THR A 874 35.17 12.60 -4.41
C THR A 874 34.56 12.45 -3.02
N HIS A 875 33.36 13.01 -2.83
CA HIS A 875 32.67 13.03 -1.56
C HIS A 875 31.17 12.78 -1.79
N VAL A 876 30.52 12.14 -0.83
CA VAL A 876 29.07 12.16 -0.68
C VAL A 876 28.79 12.89 0.62
N PHE A 877 27.95 13.93 0.57
CA PHE A 877 27.61 14.77 1.70
C PHE A 877 26.13 14.61 2.03
N PHE A 878 25.86 14.02 3.20
CA PHE A 878 24.52 13.83 3.74
C PHE A 878 24.48 14.39 5.18
N PRO A 879 24.19 15.69 5.36
CA PRO A 879 24.27 16.35 6.66
C PRO A 879 23.20 15.86 7.65
N MET A 880 23.58 15.83 8.92
CA MET A 880 22.69 15.61 10.06
C MET A 880 22.28 16.97 10.63
N ILE A 881 21.14 17.49 10.19
CA ILE A 881 20.69 18.86 10.54
C ILE A 881 19.88 18.84 11.84
N ASP A 882 20.43 19.34 12.93
CA ASP A 882 19.81 19.34 14.26
C ASP A 882 18.84 20.51 14.47
N GLY A 883 19.31 21.73 14.26
CA GLY A 883 18.52 22.97 14.38
C GLY A 883 18.29 23.63 13.03
N LEU A 884 17.13 24.26 12.88
CA LEU A 884 16.71 24.99 11.68
C LEU A 884 16.40 26.44 12.02
N PRO A 885 16.67 27.42 11.14
CA PRO A 885 16.27 28.79 11.38
C PRO A 885 14.74 28.90 11.45
N THR A 886 14.22 29.69 12.39
CA THR A 886 12.78 29.93 12.55
C THR A 886 12.43 31.41 12.38
N SER A 887 11.25 31.68 11.80
CA SER A 887 10.66 33.03 11.77
C SER A 887 9.49 33.17 12.75
N LEU A 888 9.18 32.12 13.52
CA LEU A 888 8.08 32.12 14.49
C LEU A 888 8.54 32.71 15.82
N HIS A 889 7.60 33.34 16.53
CA HIS A 889 7.85 33.95 17.83
C HIS A 889 7.28 33.04 18.94
N GLY A 890 7.85 33.11 20.15
CA GLY A 890 7.34 32.35 21.31
C GLY A 890 7.52 30.83 21.22
N VAL A 891 8.38 30.32 20.31
CA VAL A 891 8.67 28.89 20.19
C VAL A 891 9.73 28.44 21.21
N GLN A 892 9.59 27.23 21.76
CA GLN A 892 10.52 26.70 22.77
C GLN A 892 11.86 26.25 22.16
N ALA A 893 11.82 25.67 20.96
CA ALA A 893 13.01 25.32 20.19
C ALA A 893 12.69 25.11 18.69
N SER A 894 13.72 25.13 17.86
CA SER A 894 13.64 25.02 16.39
C SER A 894 14.24 23.70 15.87
N LYS A 895 14.03 22.60 16.60
CA LYS A 895 14.69 21.32 16.32
C LYS A 895 14.09 20.55 15.14
N SER A 896 14.95 19.85 14.42
CA SER A 896 14.58 18.87 13.40
C SER A 896 14.09 17.57 14.03
N CYS A 897 13.40 16.76 13.23
CA CYS A 897 12.98 15.42 13.64
C CYS A 897 14.22 14.53 13.89
N PRO A 898 14.41 13.94 15.09
CA PRO A 898 15.58 13.10 15.39
C PRO A 898 15.77 11.92 14.43
N THR A 899 14.67 11.33 13.94
CA THR A 899 14.71 10.30 12.90
C THR A 899 15.36 10.81 11.62
N VAL A 900 14.97 12.00 11.16
CA VAL A 900 15.51 12.64 9.97
C VAL A 900 17.00 12.95 10.15
N VAL A 901 17.39 13.41 11.34
CA VAL A 901 18.80 13.66 11.68
C VAL A 901 19.61 12.37 11.60
N ALA A 902 19.12 11.29 12.23
CA ALA A 902 19.82 10.00 12.29
C ALA A 902 19.85 9.22 10.96
N THR A 903 19.01 9.57 9.97
CA THR A 903 18.94 8.86 8.68
C THR A 903 20.29 8.80 7.96
N ALA A 904 21.12 9.85 8.05
CA ALA A 904 22.43 9.86 7.42
C ALA A 904 23.36 8.77 7.97
N GLU A 905 23.30 8.52 9.29
CA GLU A 905 24.06 7.47 9.97
C GLU A 905 23.57 6.08 9.56
N ALA A 906 22.26 5.86 9.63
CA ALA A 906 21.65 4.59 9.24
C ALA A 906 21.91 4.26 7.77
N THR A 907 21.87 5.27 6.90
CA THR A 907 22.20 5.14 5.49
C THR A 907 23.67 4.77 5.30
N HIS A 908 24.59 5.47 5.98
CA HIS A 908 26.02 5.16 5.92
C HIS A 908 26.31 3.70 6.30
N ALA A 909 25.72 3.22 7.40
CA ALA A 909 25.86 1.85 7.88
C ALA A 909 25.49 0.80 6.83
N ALA A 910 24.44 1.04 6.03
CA ALA A 910 23.99 0.14 4.96
C ALA A 910 25.04 -0.09 3.85
N PHE A 911 25.99 0.84 3.67
CA PHE A 911 27.04 0.76 2.64
C PHE A 911 28.41 0.33 3.17
N VAL A 912 28.56 0.11 4.48
CA VAL A 912 29.84 -0.29 5.10
C VAL A 912 29.80 -1.63 5.83
N THR A 913 28.61 -2.15 6.17
CA THR A 913 28.44 -3.40 6.94
C THR A 913 29.05 -4.64 6.26
N GLU A 914 28.88 -4.81 4.94
CA GLU A 914 29.44 -5.96 4.18
C GLU A 914 30.74 -5.61 3.41
N GLY A 915 31.39 -4.52 3.84
CA GLY A 915 32.57 -3.94 3.22
C GLY A 915 32.34 -2.48 2.87
N ASP A 916 33.37 -1.65 3.07
CA ASP A 916 33.28 -0.21 2.85
C ASP A 916 33.25 0.12 1.35
N LEU A 917 32.05 0.35 0.81
CA LEU A 917 31.88 0.73 -0.59
C LEU A 917 32.42 2.14 -0.89
N PHE A 918 32.31 3.06 0.06
CA PHE A 918 32.81 4.41 -0.16
C PHE A 918 34.33 4.38 -0.34
N ALA A 919 35.04 3.63 0.51
CA ALA A 919 36.48 3.41 0.37
C ALA A 919 36.84 2.73 -0.97
N ARG A 920 36.09 1.70 -1.39
CA ARG A 920 36.31 1.02 -2.69
C ARG A 920 36.16 1.97 -3.88
N HIS A 921 35.24 2.92 -3.81
CA HIS A 921 35.03 3.94 -4.85
C HIS A 921 35.92 5.18 -4.68
N GLY A 922 36.79 5.23 -3.67
CA GLY A 922 37.61 6.41 -3.36
C GLY A 922 36.77 7.64 -2.97
N ILE A 923 35.61 7.42 -2.37
CA ILE A 923 34.66 8.45 -1.93
C ILE A 923 34.79 8.64 -0.42
N SER A 924 34.85 9.88 0.05
CA SER A 924 34.66 10.20 1.46
C SER A 924 33.19 10.49 1.75
N PHE A 925 32.56 9.71 2.63
CA PHE A 925 31.20 9.97 3.09
C PHE A 925 31.21 10.95 4.27
N LYS A 926 30.55 12.10 4.11
CA LYS A 926 30.49 13.20 5.07
C LYS A 926 29.08 13.32 5.63
N LYS A 927 28.95 13.13 6.95
CA LYS A 927 27.68 13.18 7.71
C LYS A 927 27.73 14.25 8.79
N THR A 928 28.17 15.45 8.40
CA THR A 928 28.41 16.56 9.33
C THR A 928 27.16 16.85 10.16
N PHE A 929 27.31 16.85 11.48
CA PHE A 929 26.26 17.25 12.41
C PHE A 929 26.24 18.77 12.50
N VAL A 930 25.14 19.40 12.08
CA VAL A 930 25.06 20.85 11.91
C VAL A 930 23.83 21.45 12.60
N ASN A 931 24.01 22.56 13.29
CA ASN A 931 22.92 23.38 13.82
C ASN A 931 22.84 24.71 13.05
N LEU A 932 21.84 24.87 12.18
CA LEU A 932 21.69 26.07 11.36
C LEU A 932 21.10 27.26 12.13
N ASP A 933 20.46 27.01 13.27
CA ASP A 933 19.90 28.04 14.16
C ASP A 933 21.00 28.75 14.98
N GLU A 934 22.17 28.12 15.09
CA GLU A 934 23.35 28.66 15.77
C GLU A 934 24.51 28.86 14.77
N PRO A 935 24.57 29.98 14.02
CA PRO A 935 25.53 30.15 12.91
C PRO A 935 27.00 29.97 13.31
N GLN A 936 27.37 30.38 14.52
CA GLN A 936 28.74 30.21 15.04
C GLN A 936 29.09 28.75 15.30
N LEU A 937 28.14 27.97 15.84
CA LEU A 937 28.30 26.54 16.04
C LEU A 937 28.35 25.81 14.70
N CYS A 938 27.46 26.18 13.77
CA CYS A 938 27.46 25.66 12.40
C CYS A 938 28.83 25.84 11.73
N ALA A 939 29.39 27.06 11.81
CA ALA A 939 30.69 27.36 11.21
C ALA A 939 31.81 26.50 11.78
N ARG A 940 31.78 26.24 13.09
CA ARG A 940 32.72 25.33 13.76
C ARG A 940 32.56 23.89 13.30
N GLN A 941 31.34 23.36 13.33
CA GLN A 941 31.02 21.99 12.92
C GLN A 941 31.43 21.73 11.45
N MET A 942 31.11 22.67 10.56
CA MET A 942 31.50 22.59 9.16
C MET A 942 33.02 22.68 8.98
N GLN A 943 33.71 23.52 9.76
CA GLN A 943 35.17 23.62 9.70
C GLN A 943 35.86 22.36 10.25
N GLU A 944 35.33 21.75 11.30
CA GLU A 944 35.88 20.52 11.88
C GLU A 944 35.83 19.35 10.88
N ASP A 945 34.71 19.17 10.17
CA ASP A 945 34.56 18.06 9.22
C ASP A 945 35.14 18.35 7.83
N TRP A 946 35.05 19.60 7.33
CA TRP A 946 35.48 19.95 5.97
C TRP A 946 36.79 20.73 5.88
N GLY A 947 37.35 21.18 7.01
CA GLY A 947 38.52 22.07 7.07
C GLY A 947 39.71 21.58 6.25
N GLU A 948 40.05 20.30 6.36
CA GLU A 948 41.16 19.69 5.64
C GLU A 948 40.89 19.54 4.14
N ALA A 949 39.71 19.02 3.78
CA ALA A 949 39.30 18.76 2.40
C ALA A 949 39.20 20.07 1.58
N LEU A 950 38.71 21.13 2.21
CA LEU A 950 38.54 22.45 1.59
C LEU A 950 39.72 23.39 1.83
N GLY A 951 40.65 23.07 2.74
CA GLY A 951 41.73 23.97 3.14
C GLY A 951 41.19 25.32 3.59
N MET A 952 40.15 25.32 4.43
CA MET A 952 39.49 26.53 4.92
C MET A 952 39.83 26.81 6.40
N SER A 953 39.86 28.08 6.77
CA SER A 953 39.93 28.50 8.17
C SER A 953 38.53 28.60 8.81
N LEU A 954 38.46 28.67 10.15
CA LEU A 954 37.19 28.92 10.86
C LEU A 954 36.57 30.26 10.45
N GLU A 955 37.38 31.29 10.20
CA GLU A 955 36.90 32.60 9.76
C GLU A 955 36.36 32.59 8.32
N GLU A 956 36.97 31.79 7.44
CA GLU A 956 36.39 31.53 6.12
C GLU A 956 35.07 30.76 6.22
N SER A 957 34.99 29.77 7.13
CA SER A 957 33.76 29.02 7.40
C SER A 957 32.64 29.94 7.90
N ARG A 958 32.90 30.85 8.85
CA ARG A 958 31.92 31.82 9.36
C ARG A 958 31.29 32.66 8.25
N ARG A 959 32.13 33.28 7.41
CA ARG A 959 31.65 34.08 6.27
C ARG A 959 30.90 33.23 5.24
N ALA A 960 31.30 31.97 5.06
CA ALA A 960 30.59 31.05 4.18
C ALA A 960 29.23 30.64 4.74
N VAL A 961 29.10 30.48 6.07
CA VAL A 961 27.81 30.26 6.76
C VAL A 961 26.91 31.49 6.57
N GLU A 962 27.41 32.70 6.79
CA GLU A 962 26.65 33.94 6.54
C GLU A 962 26.15 34.02 5.09
N ALA A 963 27.03 33.76 4.13
CA ALA A 963 26.69 33.73 2.72
C ALA A 963 25.64 32.65 2.38
N GLY A 964 25.75 31.47 3.00
CA GLY A 964 24.77 30.38 2.88
C GLY A 964 23.41 30.73 3.48
N LEU A 965 23.37 31.34 4.66
CA LEU A 965 22.12 31.77 5.30
C LEU A 965 21.44 32.87 4.49
N GLY A 966 22.18 33.85 3.97
CA GLY A 966 21.63 34.85 3.06
C GLY A 966 21.09 34.24 1.75
N ALA A 967 21.73 33.18 1.23
CA ALA A 967 21.21 32.45 0.07
C ALA A 967 19.88 31.73 0.37
N LEU A 968 19.75 31.19 1.58
CA LEU A 968 18.54 30.57 2.08
C LEU A 968 17.41 31.59 2.23
N GLU A 969 17.70 32.74 2.84
CA GLU A 969 16.73 33.82 3.03
C GLU A 969 16.18 34.35 1.70
N ARG A 970 17.06 34.72 0.77
CA ARG A 970 16.67 35.19 -0.58
C ARG A 970 15.79 34.17 -1.33
N PHE A 971 16.03 32.88 -1.12
CA PHE A 971 15.20 31.83 -1.69
C PHE A 971 13.76 31.88 -1.15
N TYR A 972 13.60 31.96 0.18
CA TYR A 972 12.29 32.06 0.81
C TYR A 972 11.57 33.37 0.48
N GLU A 973 12.27 34.51 0.47
CA GLU A 973 11.70 35.81 0.06
C GLU A 973 11.12 35.76 -1.36
N LYS A 974 11.88 35.19 -2.30
CA LYS A 974 11.42 35.04 -3.69
C LYS A 974 10.20 34.12 -3.80
N MET A 975 10.13 33.06 -3.00
CA MET A 975 8.95 32.20 -2.97
C MET A 975 7.75 32.93 -2.36
N ARG A 976 7.91 33.60 -1.22
CA ARG A 976 6.86 34.39 -0.55
C ARG A 976 6.25 35.44 -1.46
N SER A 977 7.08 36.24 -2.13
CA SER A 977 6.61 37.26 -3.07
C SER A 977 5.75 36.69 -4.21
N ARG A 978 6.13 35.52 -4.73
CA ARG A 978 5.35 34.86 -5.79
C ARG A 978 4.04 34.26 -5.28
N GLN A 979 4.05 33.67 -4.08
CA GLN A 979 2.81 33.18 -3.47
C GLN A 979 1.87 34.33 -3.13
N ARG A 980 2.40 35.48 -2.67
CA ARG A 980 1.59 36.69 -2.41
C ARG A 980 0.86 37.16 -3.67
N ALA A 981 1.57 37.27 -4.78
CA ALA A 981 0.98 37.71 -6.05
C ALA A 981 -0.14 36.77 -6.55
N GLU A 982 0.01 35.45 -6.37
CA GLU A 982 -1.02 34.48 -6.72
C GLU A 982 -2.21 34.56 -5.75
N LEU A 983 -1.95 34.77 -4.46
CA LEU A 983 -3.01 34.93 -3.45
C LEU A 983 -3.88 36.15 -3.76
N ASP A 984 -3.27 37.28 -4.10
CA ASP A 984 -3.98 38.50 -4.52
C ASP A 984 -4.76 38.30 -5.84
N ALA A 985 -4.35 37.36 -6.70
CA ALA A 985 -5.10 36.99 -7.90
C ALA A 985 -6.33 36.13 -7.58
N LEU A 986 -6.20 35.17 -6.67
CA LEU A 986 -7.31 34.33 -6.23
C LEU A 986 -8.45 35.14 -5.61
N GLU A 987 -8.11 36.12 -4.77
CA GLU A 987 -9.09 37.01 -4.15
C GLU A 987 -9.85 37.84 -5.20
N ARG A 988 -9.14 38.38 -6.20
CA ARG A 988 -9.74 39.15 -7.29
C ARG A 988 -10.65 38.32 -8.18
N ASP A 989 -10.28 37.07 -8.46
CA ASP A 989 -10.99 36.21 -9.40
C ASP A 989 -12.12 35.38 -8.75
N GLY A 990 -12.28 35.48 -7.42
CA GLY A 990 -13.23 34.65 -6.66
C GLY A 990 -12.94 33.15 -6.85
N ARG A 991 -11.64 32.78 -6.82
CA ARG A 991 -11.13 31.42 -6.98
C ARG A 991 -10.53 30.90 -5.69
N VAL A 992 -10.40 29.59 -5.56
CA VAL A 992 -9.76 28.97 -4.39
C VAL A 992 -8.40 28.37 -4.72
N GLY A 993 -7.48 28.42 -3.76
CA GLY A 993 -6.18 27.78 -3.79
C GLY A 993 -6.01 26.77 -2.66
N ILE A 994 -5.08 25.84 -2.82
CA ILE A 994 -4.84 24.76 -1.85
C ILE A 994 -3.54 25.02 -1.08
N GLY A 995 -3.65 25.29 0.22
CA GLY A 995 -2.53 25.36 1.13
C GLY A 995 -2.13 23.98 1.64
N VAL A 996 -0.92 23.54 1.31
CA VAL A 996 -0.44 22.20 1.68
C VAL A 996 0.28 22.25 3.02
N LEU A 997 -0.27 21.52 3.99
CA LEU A 997 0.29 21.29 5.31
C LEU A 997 1.11 20.00 5.31
N GLY A 998 2.43 20.10 5.17
CA GLY A 998 3.31 18.95 5.04
C GLY A 998 4.75 19.27 5.44
N ARG A 999 5.54 18.23 5.70
CA ARG A 999 6.98 18.34 5.95
C ARG A 999 7.80 18.56 4.67
N PRO A 1000 9.04 19.11 4.74
CA PRO A 1000 9.83 19.42 3.55
C PRO A 1000 10.05 18.26 2.60
N TYR A 1001 10.12 17.03 3.10
CA TYR A 1001 10.29 15.85 2.25
C TYR A 1001 9.09 15.56 1.34
N HIS A 1002 7.89 16.10 1.62
CA HIS A 1002 6.74 16.00 0.71
C HIS A 1002 6.90 16.91 -0.53
N ASN A 1003 7.94 17.74 -0.58
CA ASN A 1003 8.33 18.43 -1.81
C ASN A 1003 8.89 17.43 -2.85
N ASP A 1004 9.31 16.23 -2.44
CA ASP A 1004 9.68 15.19 -3.38
C ASP A 1004 8.43 14.62 -4.08
N PRO A 1005 8.34 14.66 -5.43
CA PRO A 1005 7.21 14.11 -6.17
C PRO A 1005 7.01 12.60 -5.95
N GLY A 1006 8.07 11.86 -5.59
CA GLY A 1006 7.93 10.44 -5.24
C GLY A 1006 7.34 10.21 -3.85
N VAL A 1007 7.42 11.18 -2.93
CA VAL A 1007 6.88 11.06 -1.56
C VAL A 1007 5.44 11.57 -1.47
N ASN A 1008 5.09 12.61 -2.21
CA ASN A 1008 3.70 13.11 -2.27
C ASN A 1008 2.81 12.36 -3.27
N HIS A 1009 3.33 11.32 -3.92
CA HIS A 1009 2.62 10.43 -4.83
C HIS A 1009 1.95 11.08 -6.05
N GLY A 1010 2.35 12.30 -6.40
CA GLY A 1010 1.73 13.06 -7.48
C GLY A 1010 0.37 13.67 -7.13
N ILE A 1011 -0.04 13.65 -5.85
CA ILE A 1011 -1.35 14.15 -5.38
C ILE A 1011 -1.52 15.62 -5.78
N LEU A 1012 -0.46 16.40 -5.65
CA LEU A 1012 -0.48 17.84 -5.88
C LEU A 1012 -0.62 18.16 -7.37
N GLU A 1013 0.03 17.37 -8.23
CA GLU A 1013 -0.08 17.46 -9.68
C GLU A 1013 -1.50 17.11 -10.16
N GLU A 1014 -2.18 16.13 -9.56
CA GLU A 1014 -3.57 15.82 -9.90
C GLU A 1014 -4.52 16.98 -9.54
N LEU A 1015 -4.36 17.58 -8.36
CA LEU A 1015 -5.15 18.75 -7.94
C LEU A 1015 -4.83 19.99 -8.80
N GLN A 1016 -3.58 20.16 -9.20
CA GLN A 1016 -3.17 21.21 -10.14
C GLN A 1016 -3.85 21.05 -11.49
N ARG A 1017 -3.91 19.81 -12.02
CA ARG A 1017 -4.61 19.48 -13.27
C ARG A 1017 -6.12 19.69 -13.17
N ALA A 1018 -6.69 19.56 -11.97
CA ALA A 1018 -8.08 19.89 -11.70
C ALA A 1018 -8.34 21.41 -11.64
N GLY A 1019 -7.31 22.26 -11.81
CA GLY A 1019 -7.46 23.71 -11.95
C GLY A 1019 -7.23 24.52 -10.68
N TYR A 1020 -6.54 23.94 -9.68
CA TYR A 1020 -6.28 24.60 -8.40
C TYR A 1020 -4.79 24.92 -8.20
N PRO A 1021 -4.41 26.18 -7.92
CA PRO A 1021 -3.03 26.50 -7.54
C PRO A 1021 -2.69 25.93 -6.16
N ILE A 1022 -1.44 25.50 -5.99
CA ILE A 1022 -0.96 24.81 -4.79
C ILE A 1022 0.06 25.69 -4.07
N PHE A 1023 -0.21 26.03 -2.81
CA PHE A 1023 0.61 26.88 -1.94
C PHE A 1023 1.47 26.04 -0.99
N TRP A 1024 2.73 26.42 -0.88
CA TRP A 1024 3.73 25.84 0.00
C TRP A 1024 3.75 26.55 1.35
N GLN A 1025 3.50 25.80 2.42
CA GLN A 1025 3.42 26.31 3.80
C GLN A 1025 4.65 27.12 4.24
N ASP A 1026 5.86 26.68 3.90
CA ASP A 1026 7.09 27.29 4.46
C ASP A 1026 7.39 28.66 3.83
N ALA A 1027 6.71 29.01 2.75
CA ALA A 1027 6.85 30.29 2.05
C ALA A 1027 5.53 31.06 1.98
N LEU A 1028 4.58 30.82 2.89
CA LEU A 1028 3.38 31.67 2.99
C LEU A 1028 3.80 33.13 3.26
N PRO A 1029 3.08 34.12 2.71
CA PRO A 1029 3.48 35.52 2.81
C PRO A 1029 3.46 36.02 4.26
N LEU A 1030 4.43 36.87 4.58
CA LEU A 1030 4.62 37.49 5.91
C LEU A 1030 4.46 39.02 5.85
N ASP A 1031 3.83 39.54 4.79
CA ASP A 1031 3.66 40.98 4.61
C ASP A 1031 2.75 41.55 5.72
N ALA A 1032 3.12 42.71 6.25
CA ALA A 1032 2.45 43.31 7.40
C ALA A 1032 0.97 43.61 7.15
N ASP A 1033 0.61 44.04 5.95
CA ASP A 1033 -0.78 44.33 5.56
C ASP A 1033 -1.67 43.08 5.57
N LEU A 1034 -1.13 41.96 5.08
CA LEU A 1034 -1.84 40.69 5.06
C LEU A 1034 -1.99 40.11 6.47
N LEU A 1035 -0.91 40.12 7.25
CA LEU A 1035 -0.94 39.63 8.63
C LEU A 1035 -1.90 40.45 9.49
N GLU A 1036 -1.94 41.77 9.30
CA GLU A 1036 -2.89 42.66 9.95
C GLU A 1036 -4.35 42.32 9.59
N ARG A 1037 -4.63 42.06 8.30
CA ARG A 1037 -5.97 41.66 7.86
C ARG A 1037 -6.42 40.31 8.43
N LEU A 1038 -5.50 39.35 8.54
CA LEU A 1038 -5.83 37.99 8.96
C LEU A 1038 -5.86 37.84 10.49
N PHE A 1039 -4.92 38.47 11.21
CA PHE A 1039 -4.70 38.26 12.65
C PHE A 1039 -4.88 39.52 13.52
N GLY A 1040 -4.94 40.72 12.92
CA GLY A 1040 -4.85 41.98 13.65
C GLY A 1040 -5.96 42.22 14.68
N ALA A 1041 -7.15 41.65 14.45
CA ALA A 1041 -8.26 41.72 15.41
C ALA A 1041 -7.93 41.00 16.73
N GLU A 1042 -7.40 39.77 16.65
CA GLU A 1042 -7.01 38.96 17.81
C GLU A 1042 -5.80 39.55 18.53
N VAL A 1043 -4.84 40.10 17.77
CA VAL A 1043 -3.67 40.80 18.33
C VAL A 1043 -4.11 42.04 19.13
N ARG A 1044 -5.04 42.84 18.61
CA ARG A 1044 -5.57 44.02 19.33
C ARG A 1044 -6.43 43.64 20.54
N ALA A 1045 -7.15 42.53 20.47
CA ALA A 1045 -7.92 42.00 21.59
C ALA A 1045 -7.03 41.44 22.71
N GLY A 1046 -5.75 41.16 22.41
CA GLY A 1046 -4.81 40.57 23.35
C GLY A 1046 -4.94 39.04 23.46
N ASP A 1047 -5.66 38.41 22.54
CA ASP A 1047 -5.83 36.94 22.50
C ASP A 1047 -4.52 36.23 22.10
N ILE A 1048 -3.73 36.89 21.23
CA ILE A 1048 -2.40 36.45 20.81
C ILE A 1048 -1.42 37.63 20.80
N GLU A 1049 -0.14 37.40 21.12
CA GLU A 1049 0.88 38.47 21.18
C GLU A 1049 1.27 39.00 19.80
N SER A 1050 1.33 38.12 18.80
CA SER A 1050 1.76 38.44 17.43
C SER A 1050 1.16 37.46 16.42
N PRO A 1051 1.00 37.84 15.14
CA PRO A 1051 0.58 36.92 14.07
C PRO A 1051 1.49 35.70 13.89
N LEU A 1052 2.73 35.74 14.41
CA LEU A 1052 3.76 34.70 14.25
C LEU A 1052 3.89 33.77 15.47
N VAL A 1053 2.97 33.84 16.44
CA VAL A 1053 2.94 32.95 17.60
C VAL A 1053 2.04 31.72 17.37
N ILE A 1054 2.34 30.65 18.10
CA ILE A 1054 1.58 29.39 18.07
C ILE A 1054 1.34 28.79 19.47
N ASP A 1055 1.78 29.47 20.53
CA ASP A 1055 1.69 29.00 21.92
C ASP A 1055 0.25 28.93 22.45
N ASP A 1056 -0.67 29.67 21.80
CA ASP A 1056 -2.11 29.60 21.97
C ASP A 1056 -2.69 28.22 21.62
N VAL A 1057 -2.16 27.58 20.56
CA VAL A 1057 -2.62 26.26 20.09
C VAL A 1057 -1.66 25.12 20.43
N TRP A 1058 -0.38 25.43 20.68
CA TRP A 1058 0.67 24.42 20.88
C TRP A 1058 1.81 24.91 21.77
N LYS A 1059 1.70 24.59 23.06
CA LYS A 1059 2.67 25.00 24.10
C LYS A 1059 4.02 24.30 24.01
N HIS A 1060 4.07 23.08 23.48
CA HIS A 1060 5.28 22.25 23.41
C HIS A 1060 5.97 22.36 22.03
N SER A 1061 6.31 23.59 21.64
CA SER A 1061 6.84 23.96 20.32
C SER A 1061 8.35 23.72 20.20
N PHE A 1062 8.80 22.46 20.32
CA PHE A 1062 10.21 22.09 20.19
C PHE A 1062 10.66 21.79 18.75
N SER A 1063 9.73 21.38 17.88
CA SER A 1063 10.04 20.97 16.51
C SER A 1063 9.66 22.05 15.51
N GLU A 1064 10.62 22.48 14.70
CA GLU A 1064 10.42 23.58 13.75
C GLU A 1064 9.36 23.23 12.68
N HIS A 1065 9.43 22.03 12.10
CA HIS A 1065 8.47 21.62 11.07
C HIS A 1065 7.04 21.48 11.61
N THR A 1066 6.89 21.02 12.86
CA THR A 1066 5.59 20.97 13.54
C THR A 1066 5.06 22.39 13.77
N SER A 1067 5.93 23.29 14.25
CA SER A 1067 5.59 24.69 14.52
C SER A 1067 5.15 25.43 13.25
N ARG A 1068 5.88 25.28 12.14
CA ARG A 1068 5.50 25.83 10.83
C ARG A 1068 4.17 25.30 10.31
N LYS A 1069 3.95 23.99 10.45
CA LYS A 1069 2.71 23.34 10.00
C LYS A 1069 1.50 23.87 10.76
N LEU A 1070 1.62 24.06 12.07
CA LEU A 1070 0.56 24.66 12.91
C LEU A 1070 0.32 26.13 12.60
N TRP A 1071 1.38 26.92 12.43
CA TRP A 1071 1.24 28.32 12.03
C TRP A 1071 0.59 28.46 10.65
N ALA A 1072 0.99 27.63 9.69
CA ALA A 1072 0.36 27.59 8.36
C ALA A 1072 -1.14 27.20 8.45
N ALA A 1073 -1.52 26.30 9.35
CA ALA A 1073 -2.92 25.98 9.60
C ALA A 1073 -3.69 27.21 10.12
N LYS A 1074 -3.12 27.96 11.07
CA LYS A 1074 -3.72 29.23 11.56
C LYS A 1074 -3.89 30.24 10.44
N PHE A 1075 -2.91 30.37 9.55
CA PHE A 1075 -2.95 31.26 8.39
C PHE A 1075 -4.06 30.87 7.41
N ILE A 1076 -4.11 29.59 7.01
CA ILE A 1076 -5.09 29.09 6.04
C ILE A 1076 -6.52 29.21 6.59
N ALA A 1077 -6.74 28.87 7.86
CA ALA A 1077 -8.04 29.00 8.52
C ALA A 1077 -8.61 30.43 8.49
N ARG A 1078 -7.76 31.45 8.38
CA ARG A 1078 -8.16 32.86 8.36
C ARG A 1078 -8.34 33.41 6.94
N HIS A 1079 -7.87 32.70 5.91
CA HIS A 1079 -7.85 33.21 4.56
C HIS A 1079 -9.07 32.73 3.75
N PRO A 1080 -9.91 33.63 3.19
CA PRO A 1080 -11.19 33.26 2.57
C PRO A 1080 -11.06 32.40 1.30
N ASN A 1081 -9.93 32.50 0.60
CA ASN A 1081 -9.69 31.81 -0.66
C ASN A 1081 -8.70 30.63 -0.55
N LEU A 1082 -8.24 30.25 0.65
CA LEU A 1082 -7.36 29.09 0.82
C LEU A 1082 -8.10 27.94 1.49
N ILE A 1083 -7.88 26.73 1.00
CA ILE A 1083 -8.35 25.49 1.63
C ILE A 1083 -7.14 24.68 2.11
N ALA A 1084 -7.31 23.88 3.17
CA ALA A 1084 -6.21 23.13 3.75
C ALA A 1084 -6.15 21.69 3.23
N LEU A 1085 -4.96 21.28 2.76
CA LEU A 1085 -4.63 19.90 2.42
C LEU A 1085 -3.45 19.42 3.26
N GLU A 1086 -3.68 18.52 4.20
CA GLU A 1086 -2.63 17.91 5.01
C GLU A 1086 -2.00 16.69 4.31
N LEU A 1087 -0.67 16.63 4.27
CA LEU A 1087 0.08 15.42 3.90
C LEU A 1087 0.89 14.90 5.10
N SER A 1088 0.83 13.59 5.32
CA SER A 1088 1.65 12.89 6.31
C SER A 1088 2.09 11.53 5.79
N SER A 1089 3.32 11.13 6.13
CA SER A 1089 3.92 9.86 5.74
C SER A 1089 3.80 8.79 6.82
N PHE A 1090 3.81 7.52 6.42
CA PHE A 1090 3.71 6.38 7.32
C PHE A 1090 4.77 6.40 8.43
N LYS A 1091 4.33 6.12 9.67
CA LYS A 1091 5.12 6.20 10.91
C LYS A 1091 5.71 7.59 11.20
N CYS A 1092 5.07 8.68 10.76
CA CYS A 1092 5.48 10.01 11.17
C CYS A 1092 5.06 10.32 12.63
N GLY A 1093 5.95 10.01 13.59
CA GLY A 1093 5.68 10.18 15.02
C GLY A 1093 5.47 11.64 15.48
N HIS A 1094 5.93 12.65 14.73
CA HIS A 1094 5.73 14.06 15.08
C HIS A 1094 4.43 14.66 14.52
N ASP A 1095 3.82 14.02 13.52
CA ASP A 1095 2.53 14.45 12.97
C ASP A 1095 1.37 13.86 13.80
N ALA A 1096 1.52 12.63 14.30
CA ALA A 1096 0.47 11.96 15.07
C ALA A 1096 -0.13 12.79 16.23
N PRO A 1097 0.66 13.53 17.06
CA PRO A 1097 0.11 14.33 18.14
C PRO A 1097 -0.60 15.61 17.70
N ILE A 1098 -0.39 16.09 16.47
CA ILE A 1098 -0.93 17.38 16.00
C ILE A 1098 -2.09 17.25 15.02
N TYR A 1099 -2.47 16.03 14.61
CA TYR A 1099 -3.58 15.83 13.67
C TYR A 1099 -4.87 16.50 14.14
N SER A 1100 -5.27 16.25 15.39
CA SER A 1100 -6.49 16.84 15.96
C SER A 1100 -6.38 18.36 16.09
N VAL A 1101 -5.19 18.87 16.41
CA VAL A 1101 -4.97 20.31 16.56
C VAL A 1101 -5.10 21.03 15.22
N VAL A 1102 -4.47 20.50 14.16
CA VAL A 1102 -4.61 21.06 12.81
C VAL A 1102 -6.07 21.02 12.34
N GLU A 1103 -6.73 19.88 12.51
CA GLU A 1103 -8.14 19.69 12.15
C GLU A 1103 -9.03 20.70 12.89
N GLU A 1104 -8.87 20.84 14.21
CA GLU A 1104 -9.65 21.78 15.02
C GLU A 1104 -9.43 23.25 14.62
N ILE A 1105 -8.19 23.64 14.31
CA ILE A 1105 -7.88 25.01 13.84
C ILE A 1105 -8.63 25.32 12.54
N ILE A 1106 -8.57 24.42 11.56
CA ILE A 1106 -9.21 24.64 10.26
C ILE A 1106 -10.74 24.56 10.40
N GLU A 1107 -11.27 23.56 11.08
CA GLU A 1107 -12.72 23.32 11.15
C GLU A 1107 -13.49 24.42 11.87
N ARG A 1108 -12.90 25.03 12.91
CA ARG A 1108 -13.52 26.16 13.62
C ARG A 1108 -13.75 27.38 12.71
N SER A 1109 -12.98 27.50 11.62
CA SER A 1109 -13.17 28.57 10.64
C SER A 1109 -14.24 28.27 9.57
N GLY A 1110 -14.70 27.02 9.47
CA GLY A 1110 -15.57 26.56 8.37
C GLY A 1110 -14.85 26.35 7.03
N THR A 1111 -13.52 26.52 6.99
CA THR A 1111 -12.68 26.24 5.82
C THR A 1111 -12.65 24.73 5.51
N PRO A 1112 -12.79 24.31 4.24
CA PRO A 1112 -12.64 22.90 3.87
C PRO A 1112 -11.27 22.34 4.25
N TYR A 1113 -11.26 21.14 4.84
CA TYR A 1113 -10.08 20.43 5.29
C TYR A 1113 -10.02 19.02 4.69
N PHE A 1114 -8.91 18.69 4.04
CA PHE A 1114 -8.65 17.35 3.50
C PHE A 1114 -7.28 16.86 3.97
N CYS A 1115 -7.10 15.55 4.14
CA CYS A 1115 -5.82 15.00 4.58
C CYS A 1115 -5.45 13.68 3.89
N PHE A 1116 -4.20 13.52 3.46
CA PHE A 1116 -3.61 12.24 3.05
C PHE A 1116 -2.61 11.80 4.11
N LYS A 1117 -3.08 10.95 5.02
CA LYS A 1117 -2.27 10.34 6.08
C LYS A 1117 -1.67 9.02 5.61
N ASP A 1118 -0.55 8.65 6.21
CA ASP A 1118 0.14 7.37 6.03
C ASP A 1118 0.66 7.08 4.60
N LEU A 1119 1.14 8.12 3.89
CA LEU A 1119 1.85 7.92 2.61
C LEU A 1119 3.11 7.06 2.82
N ASP A 1120 3.21 5.94 2.11
CA ASP A 1120 4.30 4.97 2.21
C ASP A 1120 4.91 4.66 0.83
N GLU A 1121 5.80 3.66 0.75
CA GLU A 1121 6.39 3.24 -0.52
C GLU A 1121 5.38 2.70 -1.56
N ASN A 1122 4.15 2.37 -1.14
CA ASN A 1122 3.11 1.88 -2.05
C ASN A 1122 2.35 3.09 -2.61
N ARG A 1123 2.31 3.23 -3.94
CA ARG A 1123 1.60 4.31 -4.61
C ARG A 1123 0.28 3.80 -5.22
N PRO A 1124 -0.85 3.76 -4.48
CA PRO A 1124 -2.14 3.33 -5.00
C PRO A 1124 -2.75 4.41 -5.90
N SER A 1125 -2.25 4.52 -7.13
CA SER A 1125 -2.65 5.56 -8.09
C SER A 1125 -4.17 5.66 -8.28
N GLY A 1126 -4.88 4.53 -8.35
CA GLY A 1126 -6.35 4.51 -8.48
C GLY A 1126 -7.07 5.14 -7.28
N SER A 1127 -6.67 4.79 -6.05
CA SER A 1127 -7.25 5.36 -4.82
C SER A 1127 -6.97 6.87 -4.72
N ILE A 1128 -5.73 7.27 -4.98
CA ILE A 1128 -5.32 8.68 -4.97
C ILE A 1128 -6.18 9.48 -5.95
N LYS A 1129 -6.37 8.96 -7.17
CA LYS A 1129 -7.19 9.61 -8.20
C LYS A 1129 -8.65 9.79 -7.76
N ILE A 1130 -9.28 8.76 -7.19
CA ILE A 1130 -10.65 8.85 -6.65
C ILE A 1130 -10.75 9.95 -5.59
N ARG A 1131 -9.75 10.03 -4.70
CA ARG A 1131 -9.72 11.04 -3.64
C ARG A 1131 -9.53 12.45 -4.19
N THR A 1132 -8.63 12.66 -5.13
CA THR A 1132 -8.41 13.98 -5.74
C THR A 1132 -9.59 14.43 -6.59
N GLU A 1133 -10.28 13.52 -7.29
CA GLU A 1133 -11.54 13.81 -8.00
C GLU A 1133 -12.66 14.19 -7.02
N THR A 1134 -12.77 13.48 -5.90
CA THR A 1134 -13.74 13.81 -4.83
C THR A 1134 -13.48 15.21 -4.27
N ILE A 1135 -12.22 15.53 -3.96
CA ILE A 1135 -11.81 16.86 -3.48
C ILE A 1135 -12.14 17.92 -4.52
N ALA A 1136 -11.78 17.70 -5.80
CA ALA A 1136 -12.03 18.66 -6.88
C ALA A 1136 -13.53 18.97 -7.04
N TYR A 1137 -14.39 17.96 -6.96
CA TYR A 1137 -15.85 18.14 -7.00
C TYR A 1137 -16.37 19.00 -5.84
N PHE A 1138 -15.89 18.78 -4.61
CA PHE A 1138 -16.31 19.60 -3.47
C PHE A 1138 -15.77 21.03 -3.53
N LEU A 1139 -14.54 21.21 -4.01
CA LEU A 1139 -13.93 22.53 -4.19
C LEU A 1139 -14.65 23.35 -5.26
N GLU A 1140 -15.12 22.73 -6.34
CA GLU A 1140 -15.90 23.41 -7.38
C GLU A 1140 -17.20 23.99 -6.80
N ARG A 1141 -17.90 23.22 -5.97
CA ARG A 1141 -19.12 23.65 -5.27
C ARG A 1141 -18.83 24.74 -4.24
N TYR A 1142 -17.75 24.61 -3.48
CA TYR A 1142 -17.33 25.61 -2.50
C TYR A 1142 -16.99 26.94 -3.19
N GLN A 1143 -16.28 26.90 -4.32
CA GLN A 1143 -15.98 28.08 -5.13
C GLN A 1143 -17.25 28.73 -5.69
N ALA A 1144 -18.23 27.94 -6.15
CA ALA A 1144 -19.51 28.48 -6.60
C ALA A 1144 -20.28 29.18 -5.46
N GLN A 1145 -20.20 28.66 -4.24
CA GLN A 1145 -20.79 29.30 -3.06
C GLN A 1145 -20.06 30.60 -2.68
N LEU A 1146 -18.72 30.60 -2.63
CA LEU A 1146 -17.93 31.79 -2.35
C LEU A 1146 -18.27 32.94 -3.32
N ARG A 1147 -18.39 32.63 -4.62
CA ARG A 1147 -18.80 33.62 -5.64
C ARG A 1147 -20.19 34.20 -5.37
N ARG A 1148 -21.14 33.40 -4.88
CA ARG A 1148 -22.48 33.89 -4.51
C ARG A 1148 -22.43 34.79 -3.26
N SER A 1149 -21.61 34.44 -2.27
CA SER A 1149 -21.44 35.21 -1.04
C SER A 1149 -20.64 36.50 -1.20
N GLN A 1150 -19.87 36.67 -2.28
CA GLN A 1150 -19.13 37.90 -2.58
C GLN A 1150 -19.93 38.92 -3.43
N VAL A 1151 -21.06 38.49 -4.02
CA VAL A 1151 -21.92 39.33 -4.87
C VAL A 1151 -23.11 39.91 -4.10
N GLY A 1152 -23.39 39.41 -2.90
CA GLY A 1152 -24.36 39.97 -1.94
C GLY A 1152 -23.67 40.64 -0.78
#